data_AF-A0A8C0TZK7-F1
#
_entry.id   AF-A0A8C0TZK7-F1
#
_cell.length_a   1.000
_cell.length_b   1.000
_cell.length_c   1.000
_cell.angle_alpha   90.00
_cell.angle_beta   90.00
_cell.angle_gamma   90.00
#
_symmetry.space_group_name_H-M   'P 1'
#
loop_
_entity.id
_entity.type
_entity.pdbx_description
1 polymer ?
#
loop_
_entity_poly.entity_id
_entity_poly.type
_entity_poly.pdbx_seq_one_letter_code
_entity_poly.pdbx_strand_id
1 'polypeptide(L)'
;MLRLRAIYPCSWRVFQFRTCSCKPLISQMIKCTDEEQVFDLIKKNKATFSEKQVECAFNILWQFQQQRTSFLKNVDCIRDYPHFLTLHNLATSQIEFMDDDTLVNVLYFIQQCAPEAHDLLVEALVIESWRRLERFDINVLSKFSSCLANQLLYYSPLMGKIADIVHRNLETIDDLRSLSVLMVSISSLTSQRFQQQLVNKTEHLFDTIDSSQVNVARRIVQFLRNIKYSYYPLLERCNKVFLSNMNHLDLDCISKILSLYHSLQFHSFEFVKMAKKRLTEMIPLFDHPDGFVKLFVALGPMAGPEEKKQLKSTILLMSEELTSQQALAVMSAMEEMESRNSHLIKKIASILHKHLDDYKPFELLKITQTLTFLHFQSKELFVKLRELLLRYLKISVIPSEIAILVYALSILPSSNLCEVEISQIEAVLPQCDLNDLNGFATSVLRWIHYDRKYLDSTTGKQLKLLQKLDHYGLQRLRNSNSLNLLWKELKSLKGDWFTESLLEETVATLLRLMDEINSKNVAEIASFISRTNYLNTLLLDRIASVVVQQIEKIHPFEILGIILPFSALNYDPPQNDEFFRICIQHLNSYLSGLEPPMLVFLGFSLAALGYFPEDLLKAIFNIKFLSKMDSQLELLCSSLNRRVQFRLMELNRAVCLECPEYQIPWFHDRFCQQQYNKDIGSMNGAQKQIYKMLAEVLGGTNCVKASVLTPYYHRIDFECVLDKKKKPLPYGSHNITLGKLPEMHWESNTQITGSRLPPGAERIALQFLDSRAFCRNIPHLKGKSAMKKRHLEILGYHIIQIPHFEWNSMALSTKEARMDYLRERIFGEGKS
;
A
#
# COMPACT_ATOMS: atom_id res chain seq x y z
N MET A 1 -16.09 -92.99 -31.13
CA MET A 1 -17.30 -93.72 -30.70
C MET A 1 -18.50 -92.78 -30.83
N LEU A 2 -19.56 -93.25 -31.53
CA LEU A 2 -20.99 -92.85 -31.49
C LEU A 2 -21.32 -91.34 -31.61
N ARG A 3 -21.72 -90.76 -32.76
CA ARG A 3 -22.99 -90.85 -33.53
C ARG A 3 -24.31 -90.65 -32.75
N LEU A 4 -24.81 -89.40 -32.86
CA LEU A 4 -26.15 -88.96 -33.33
C LEU A 4 -27.45 -89.37 -32.59
N ARG A 5 -28.21 -88.33 -32.16
CA ARG A 5 -29.60 -88.09 -32.60
C ARG A 5 -29.99 -86.60 -32.48
N ALA A 6 -30.53 -86.06 -33.58
CA ALA A 6 -31.27 -84.80 -33.71
C ALA A 6 -32.68 -84.92 -33.05
N ILE A 7 -33.48 -83.87 -32.77
CA ILE A 7 -34.23 -82.97 -33.69
C ILE A 7 -34.78 -81.73 -32.91
N TYR A 8 -34.87 -80.58 -33.62
CA TYR A 8 -35.48 -79.24 -33.38
C TYR A 8 -37.00 -79.19 -32.98
N PRO A 9 -37.71 -78.03 -32.84
CA PRO A 9 -37.33 -76.60 -32.73
C PRO A 9 -38.03 -75.82 -31.57
N CYS A 10 -37.51 -74.64 -31.18
CA CYS A 10 -38.40 -73.54 -30.75
C CYS A 10 -37.80 -72.16 -31.04
N SER A 11 -38.69 -71.24 -31.35
CA SER A 11 -38.57 -70.06 -32.20
C SER A 11 -37.76 -68.88 -31.64
N TRP A 12 -37.19 -68.13 -32.59
CA TRP A 12 -36.66 -66.77 -32.46
C TRP A 12 -37.48 -65.85 -31.55
N ARG A 13 -36.82 -65.20 -30.59
CA ARG A 13 -37.09 -63.80 -30.25
C ARG A 13 -35.78 -63.06 -30.05
N VAL A 14 -35.49 -62.22 -31.03
CA VAL A 14 -34.50 -61.15 -31.00
C VAL A 14 -34.79 -60.26 -29.79
N PHE A 15 -33.87 -60.20 -28.81
CA PHE A 15 -33.83 -59.08 -27.87
C PHE A 15 -32.95 -57.99 -28.47
N GLN A 16 -33.61 -57.00 -29.09
CA GLN A 16 -32.98 -55.75 -29.48
C GLN A 16 -32.55 -54.99 -28.23
N PHE A 17 -31.24 -54.74 -28.09
CA PHE A 17 -30.75 -53.65 -27.25
C PHE A 17 -31.33 -52.33 -27.78
N ARG A 18 -32.18 -51.67 -26.98
CA ARG A 18 -32.74 -50.35 -27.30
C ARG A 18 -31.66 -49.27 -27.10
N THR A 19 -30.91 -48.98 -28.14
CA THR A 19 -30.23 -47.69 -28.32
C THR A 19 -31.15 -46.75 -29.09
N CYS A 20 -31.92 -45.88 -28.41
CA CYS A 20 -32.38 -44.55 -28.88
C CYS A 20 -33.54 -44.00 -28.02
N SER A 21 -33.28 -43.03 -27.13
CA SER A 21 -34.30 -42.07 -26.69
C SER A 21 -33.77 -40.76 -26.07
N CYS A 22 -32.44 -40.53 -26.02
CA CYS A 22 -31.92 -39.33 -25.33
C CYS A 22 -32.09 -38.02 -26.14
N LYS A 23 -31.88 -38.06 -27.47
CA LYS A 23 -31.94 -36.88 -28.36
C LYS A 23 -33.31 -36.15 -28.41
N PRO A 24 -34.46 -36.83 -28.44
CA PRO A 24 -35.77 -36.17 -28.46
C PRO A 24 -36.04 -35.31 -27.23
N LEU A 25 -35.67 -35.78 -26.03
CA LEU A 25 -35.92 -35.05 -24.78
C LEU A 25 -35.02 -33.81 -24.66
N ILE A 26 -33.73 -33.95 -25.01
CA ILE A 26 -32.77 -32.83 -25.04
C ILE A 26 -33.27 -31.74 -25.99
N SER A 27 -33.75 -32.11 -27.18
CA SER A 27 -34.33 -31.16 -28.13
C SER A 27 -35.62 -30.51 -27.63
N GLN A 28 -36.38 -31.16 -26.75
CA GLN A 28 -37.58 -30.58 -26.12
C GLN A 28 -37.20 -29.61 -25.00
N MET A 29 -36.17 -29.93 -24.21
CA MET A 29 -35.68 -29.07 -23.13
C MET A 29 -35.07 -27.78 -23.68
N ILE A 30 -34.26 -27.86 -24.75
CA ILE A 30 -33.68 -26.67 -25.41
C ILE A 30 -34.76 -25.71 -25.95
N LYS A 31 -35.98 -26.23 -26.22
CA LYS A 31 -37.12 -25.42 -26.70
C LYS A 31 -37.97 -24.83 -25.57
N CYS A 32 -37.69 -25.17 -24.31
CA CYS A 32 -38.39 -24.57 -23.18
C CYS A 32 -38.15 -23.07 -23.13
N THR A 33 -39.14 -22.31 -22.65
CA THR A 33 -39.05 -20.85 -22.51
C THR A 33 -38.98 -20.39 -21.05
N ASP A 34 -39.28 -21.29 -20.11
CA ASP A 34 -39.31 -21.01 -18.67
C ASP A 34 -38.86 -22.25 -17.86
N GLU A 35 -38.56 -22.01 -16.57
CA GLU A 35 -38.05 -23.01 -15.62
C GLU A 35 -39.11 -24.08 -15.29
N GLU A 36 -40.39 -23.73 -15.29
CA GLU A 36 -41.52 -24.63 -15.00
C GLU A 36 -41.69 -25.71 -16.06
N GLN A 37 -41.56 -25.35 -17.34
CA GLN A 37 -41.59 -26.30 -18.46
C GLN A 37 -40.46 -27.32 -18.37
N VAL A 38 -39.26 -26.90 -17.91
CA VAL A 38 -38.13 -27.82 -17.70
C VAL A 38 -38.43 -28.77 -16.54
N PHE A 39 -38.96 -28.28 -15.42
CA PHE A 39 -39.33 -29.12 -14.28
C PHE A 39 -40.50 -30.08 -14.58
N ASP A 40 -41.46 -29.68 -15.44
CA ASP A 40 -42.54 -30.55 -15.89
C ASP A 40 -42.05 -31.68 -16.80
N LEU A 41 -41.05 -31.42 -17.65
CA LEU A 41 -40.39 -32.46 -18.45
C LEU A 41 -39.59 -33.44 -17.59
N ILE A 42 -38.91 -32.96 -16.55
CA ILE A 42 -38.22 -33.79 -15.56
C ILE A 42 -39.23 -34.69 -14.82
N LYS A 43 -40.38 -34.14 -14.43
CA LYS A 43 -41.45 -34.88 -13.74
C LYS A 43 -42.06 -35.99 -14.59
N LYS A 44 -42.26 -35.76 -15.89
CA LYS A 44 -42.86 -36.75 -16.80
C LYS A 44 -41.94 -37.94 -17.11
N ASN A 45 -40.62 -37.80 -16.89
CA ASN A 45 -39.62 -38.77 -17.35
C ASN A 45 -38.67 -39.27 -16.25
N LYS A 46 -39.07 -39.22 -14.97
CA LYS A 46 -38.21 -39.54 -13.80
C LYS A 46 -37.48 -40.89 -13.88
N ALA A 47 -38.08 -41.91 -14.48
CA ALA A 47 -37.50 -43.26 -14.55
C ALA A 47 -36.54 -43.49 -15.72
N THR A 48 -36.43 -42.54 -16.67
CA THR A 48 -35.69 -42.69 -17.93
C THR A 48 -34.66 -41.57 -18.16
N PHE A 49 -34.39 -40.76 -17.15
CA PHE A 49 -33.47 -39.63 -17.25
C PHE A 49 -32.01 -40.12 -17.28
N SER A 50 -31.32 -39.85 -18.37
CA SER A 50 -29.88 -40.12 -18.56
C SER A 50 -29.00 -39.00 -18.01
N GLU A 51 -27.72 -39.29 -17.79
CA GLU A 51 -26.71 -38.34 -17.31
C GLU A 51 -26.64 -37.06 -18.16
N LYS A 52 -26.71 -37.19 -19.50
CA LYS A 52 -26.70 -36.05 -20.44
C LYS A 52 -27.97 -35.21 -20.39
N GLN A 53 -29.11 -35.80 -19.99
CA GLN A 53 -30.36 -35.08 -19.81
C GLN A 53 -30.36 -34.32 -18.48
N VAL A 54 -29.74 -34.87 -17.43
CA VAL A 54 -29.51 -34.16 -16.16
C VAL A 54 -28.62 -32.94 -16.41
N GLU A 55 -27.51 -33.11 -17.14
CA GLU A 55 -26.63 -31.99 -17.52
C GLU A 55 -27.37 -30.89 -18.29
N CYS A 56 -28.14 -31.29 -19.32
CA CYS A 56 -28.91 -30.36 -20.14
C CYS A 56 -29.97 -29.60 -19.31
N ALA A 57 -30.62 -30.27 -18.35
CA ALA A 57 -31.55 -29.62 -17.42
C ALA A 57 -30.86 -28.50 -16.65
N PHE A 58 -29.73 -28.81 -16.00
CA PHE A 58 -29.00 -27.86 -15.19
C PHE A 58 -28.45 -26.69 -16.04
N ASN A 59 -27.93 -26.96 -17.23
CA ASN A 59 -27.42 -25.93 -18.13
C ASN A 59 -28.53 -24.95 -18.61
N ILE A 60 -29.73 -25.45 -18.92
CA ILE A 60 -30.84 -24.59 -19.38
C ILE A 60 -31.42 -23.78 -18.21
N LEU A 61 -31.60 -24.40 -17.05
CA LEU A 61 -32.01 -23.71 -15.83
C LEU A 61 -31.03 -22.58 -15.50
N TRP A 62 -29.72 -22.84 -15.66
CA TRP A 62 -28.69 -21.81 -15.48
C TRP A 62 -28.81 -20.65 -16.45
N GLN A 63 -29.08 -20.94 -17.73
CA GLN A 63 -29.25 -19.89 -18.74
C GLN A 63 -30.44 -18.98 -18.43
N PHE A 64 -31.57 -19.55 -17.97
CA PHE A 64 -32.71 -18.74 -17.52
C PHE A 64 -32.35 -17.88 -16.30
N GLN A 65 -31.60 -18.43 -15.35
CA GLN A 65 -31.12 -17.67 -14.20
C GLN A 65 -30.19 -16.52 -14.61
N GLN A 66 -29.23 -16.77 -15.51
CA GLN A 66 -28.31 -15.73 -16.00
C GLN A 66 -29.03 -14.59 -16.72
N GLN A 67 -30.03 -14.90 -17.55
CA GLN A 67 -30.81 -13.90 -18.27
C GLN A 67 -31.60 -13.01 -17.28
N ARG A 68 -32.15 -13.57 -16.20
CA ARG A 68 -32.89 -12.81 -15.17
C ARG A 68 -32.00 -11.99 -14.25
N THR A 69 -30.80 -12.48 -13.93
CA THR A 69 -29.82 -11.79 -13.06
C THR A 69 -29.30 -10.48 -13.69
N SER A 70 -29.40 -10.34 -15.02
CA SER A 70 -29.02 -9.11 -15.73
C SER A 70 -29.99 -7.93 -15.55
N PHE A 71 -31.21 -8.16 -15.04
CA PHE A 71 -32.26 -7.13 -14.96
C PHE A 71 -32.77 -6.80 -13.56
N LEU A 72 -32.70 -7.67 -12.54
CA LEU A 72 -33.08 -7.35 -11.16
C LEU A 72 -32.45 -8.33 -10.15
N LYS A 73 -32.03 -7.83 -8.97
CA LYS A 73 -31.40 -8.61 -7.89
C LYS A 73 -32.38 -9.36 -6.95
N ASN A 74 -33.69 -9.23 -7.17
CA ASN A 74 -34.73 -9.95 -6.39
C ASN A 74 -35.53 -10.85 -7.32
N VAL A 75 -34.98 -12.01 -7.66
CA VAL A 75 -35.68 -13.05 -8.41
C VAL A 75 -35.63 -14.31 -7.55
N ASP A 76 -36.78 -14.96 -7.37
CA ASP A 76 -36.91 -16.22 -6.65
C ASP A 76 -35.85 -17.22 -7.14
N CYS A 77 -35.18 -17.89 -6.21
CA CYS A 77 -34.10 -18.79 -6.58
C CYS A 77 -34.72 -20.03 -7.23
N ILE A 78 -34.10 -20.62 -8.27
CA ILE A 78 -34.55 -21.88 -8.91
C ILE A 78 -34.78 -23.00 -7.87
N ARG A 79 -34.15 -22.86 -6.70
CA ARG A 79 -34.34 -23.67 -5.49
C ARG A 79 -35.76 -23.66 -4.92
N ASP A 80 -36.48 -22.54 -5.00
CA ASP A 80 -37.79 -22.38 -4.36
C ASP A 80 -38.89 -23.15 -5.13
N TYR A 81 -38.53 -23.70 -6.30
CA TYR A 81 -39.34 -24.66 -7.02
C TYR A 81 -39.34 -26.03 -6.32
N PRO A 82 -40.52 -26.57 -5.95
CA PRO A 82 -40.65 -27.84 -5.23
C PRO A 82 -40.13 -29.06 -6.02
N HIS A 83 -39.81 -28.89 -7.31
CA HIS A 83 -39.33 -29.94 -8.20
C HIS A 83 -37.80 -29.96 -8.33
N PHE A 84 -37.10 -28.97 -7.76
CA PHE A 84 -35.64 -28.93 -7.66
C PHE A 84 -35.08 -30.14 -6.90
N LEU A 85 -35.73 -30.55 -5.80
CA LEU A 85 -35.36 -31.74 -5.03
C LEU A 85 -35.47 -33.05 -5.84
N THR A 86 -36.38 -33.11 -6.82
CA THR A 86 -36.47 -34.28 -7.72
C THR A 86 -35.25 -34.35 -8.64
N LEU A 87 -34.81 -33.22 -9.18
CA LEU A 87 -33.60 -33.15 -10.01
C LEU A 87 -32.34 -33.44 -9.19
N HIS A 88 -32.30 -32.97 -7.95
CA HIS A 88 -31.24 -33.25 -6.97
C HIS A 88 -31.08 -34.75 -6.70
N ASN A 89 -32.18 -35.44 -6.39
CA ASN A 89 -32.17 -36.90 -6.19
C ASN A 89 -31.79 -37.69 -7.46
N LEU A 90 -32.22 -37.24 -8.63
CA LEU A 90 -31.84 -37.85 -9.90
C LEU A 90 -30.34 -37.69 -10.16
N ALA A 91 -29.78 -36.50 -9.92
CA ALA A 91 -28.35 -36.25 -10.01
C ALA A 91 -27.56 -37.19 -9.07
N THR A 92 -27.99 -37.35 -7.81
CA THR A 92 -27.38 -38.28 -6.85
C THR A 92 -27.34 -39.71 -7.36
N SER A 93 -28.42 -40.18 -7.99
CA SER A 93 -28.49 -41.55 -8.53
C SER A 93 -27.63 -41.80 -9.77
N GLN A 94 -27.19 -40.74 -10.45
CA GLN A 94 -26.47 -40.82 -11.73
C GLN A 94 -24.98 -40.44 -11.63
N ILE A 95 -24.47 -40.08 -10.44
CA ILE A 95 -23.09 -39.59 -10.23
C ILE A 95 -22.03 -40.53 -10.85
N GLU A 96 -22.15 -41.84 -10.64
CA GLU A 96 -21.16 -42.80 -11.14
C GLU A 96 -21.11 -42.85 -12.69
N PHE A 97 -22.21 -42.52 -13.36
CA PHE A 97 -22.37 -42.58 -14.81
C PHE A 97 -22.07 -41.26 -15.52
N MET A 98 -21.94 -40.15 -14.79
CA MET A 98 -21.55 -38.85 -15.35
C MET A 98 -20.12 -38.91 -15.90
N ASP A 99 -19.85 -38.25 -17.03
CA ASP A 99 -18.48 -37.97 -17.46
C ASP A 99 -17.87 -36.81 -16.64
N ASP A 100 -16.57 -36.60 -16.80
CA ASP A 100 -15.81 -35.69 -15.94
C ASP A 100 -16.26 -34.22 -16.08
N ASP A 101 -16.61 -33.75 -17.29
CA ASP A 101 -17.12 -32.37 -17.49
C ASP A 101 -18.54 -32.23 -16.94
N THR A 102 -19.41 -33.21 -17.16
CA THR A 102 -20.77 -33.25 -16.61
C THR A 102 -20.75 -33.19 -15.09
N LEU A 103 -19.92 -34.02 -14.45
CA LEU A 103 -19.80 -34.11 -13.01
C LEU A 103 -19.47 -32.74 -12.38
N VAL A 104 -18.48 -32.05 -12.95
CA VAL A 104 -18.03 -30.74 -12.45
C VAL A 104 -19.00 -29.61 -12.84
N ASN A 105 -19.64 -29.66 -14.02
CA ASN A 105 -20.65 -28.68 -14.42
C ASN A 105 -21.88 -28.72 -13.50
N VAL A 106 -22.33 -29.92 -13.13
CA VAL A 106 -23.44 -30.11 -12.18
C VAL A 106 -23.06 -29.57 -10.81
N LEU A 107 -21.86 -29.89 -10.31
CA LEU A 107 -21.34 -29.33 -9.05
C LEU A 107 -21.27 -27.79 -9.10
N TYR A 108 -20.74 -27.23 -10.18
CA TYR A 108 -20.64 -25.78 -10.37
C TYR A 108 -22.02 -25.13 -10.34
N PHE A 109 -23.00 -25.70 -11.05
CA PHE A 109 -24.37 -25.19 -11.08
C PHE A 109 -25.01 -25.20 -9.68
N ILE A 110 -24.97 -26.34 -8.98
CA ILE A 110 -25.62 -26.49 -7.67
C ILE A 110 -25.10 -25.45 -6.68
N GLN A 111 -23.79 -25.19 -6.67
CA GLN A 111 -23.19 -24.18 -5.80
C GLN A 111 -23.60 -22.74 -6.15
N GLN A 112 -23.91 -22.44 -7.41
CA GLN A 112 -24.42 -21.10 -7.79
C GLN A 112 -25.88 -20.91 -7.38
N CYS A 113 -26.66 -21.99 -7.32
CA CYS A 113 -28.09 -21.95 -6.98
C CYS A 113 -28.37 -22.15 -5.48
N ALA A 114 -27.45 -22.77 -4.72
CA ALA A 114 -27.67 -23.14 -3.32
C ALA A 114 -26.45 -22.82 -2.43
N PRO A 115 -26.52 -21.76 -1.61
CA PRO A 115 -25.57 -21.54 -0.52
C PRO A 115 -26.07 -22.20 0.77
N GLU A 116 -26.32 -23.51 0.78
CA GLU A 116 -26.46 -24.26 2.03
C GLU A 116 -25.08 -24.73 2.48
N ALA A 117 -24.83 -24.66 3.80
CA ALA A 117 -23.53 -24.99 4.34
C ALA A 117 -23.14 -26.46 4.05
N HIS A 118 -24.11 -27.39 4.00
CA HIS A 118 -23.89 -28.84 3.91
C HIS A 118 -24.93 -29.52 3.00
N ASP A 119 -24.71 -29.51 1.69
CA ASP A 119 -25.51 -30.28 0.72
C ASP A 119 -24.86 -31.65 0.45
N LEU A 120 -25.60 -32.74 0.74
CA LEU A 120 -25.14 -34.12 0.57
C LEU A 120 -24.79 -34.47 -0.89
N LEU A 121 -25.45 -33.87 -1.87
CA LEU A 121 -25.12 -34.07 -3.29
C LEU A 121 -23.79 -33.39 -3.62
N VAL A 122 -23.58 -32.19 -3.08
CA VAL A 122 -22.32 -31.47 -3.25
C VAL A 122 -21.16 -32.26 -2.64
N GLU A 123 -21.33 -32.86 -1.46
CA GLU A 123 -20.34 -33.75 -0.86
C GLU A 123 -20.07 -34.98 -1.74
N ALA A 124 -21.13 -35.66 -2.21
CA ALA A 124 -21.00 -36.83 -3.07
C ALA A 124 -20.29 -36.51 -4.40
N LEU A 125 -20.61 -35.38 -5.03
CA LEU A 125 -19.96 -34.90 -6.26
C LEU A 125 -18.49 -34.56 -6.03
N VAL A 126 -18.15 -33.93 -4.89
CA VAL A 126 -16.75 -33.61 -4.54
C VAL A 126 -15.95 -34.89 -4.26
N ILE A 127 -16.52 -35.88 -3.58
CA ILE A 127 -15.89 -37.18 -3.32
C ILE A 127 -15.61 -37.93 -4.63
N GLU A 128 -16.60 -38.00 -5.51
CA GLU A 128 -16.42 -38.66 -6.80
C GLU A 128 -15.42 -37.90 -7.69
N SER A 129 -15.46 -36.56 -7.67
CA SER A 129 -14.48 -35.72 -8.39
C SER A 129 -13.07 -35.93 -7.84
N TRP A 130 -12.91 -36.13 -6.53
CA TRP A 130 -11.62 -36.46 -5.93
C TRP A 130 -11.10 -37.81 -6.45
N ARG A 131 -11.95 -38.83 -6.54
CA ARG A 131 -11.57 -40.16 -7.06
C ARG A 131 -11.04 -40.09 -8.50
N ARG A 132 -11.56 -39.16 -9.31
CA ARG A 132 -11.24 -39.00 -10.73
C ARG A 132 -10.23 -37.89 -11.02
N LEU A 133 -9.74 -37.18 -10.01
CA LEU A 133 -8.98 -35.93 -10.17
C LEU A 133 -7.80 -36.01 -11.15
N GLU A 134 -7.04 -37.11 -11.15
CA GLU A 134 -5.88 -37.32 -12.03
C GLU A 134 -6.25 -37.48 -13.52
N ARG A 135 -7.52 -37.73 -13.83
CA ARG A 135 -8.04 -37.86 -15.21
C ARG A 135 -8.51 -36.54 -15.80
N PHE A 136 -8.75 -35.53 -14.96
CA PHE A 136 -9.32 -34.26 -15.40
C PHE A 136 -8.37 -33.52 -16.34
N ASP A 137 -8.93 -33.02 -17.44
CA ASP A 137 -8.23 -32.03 -18.26
C ASP A 137 -8.14 -30.68 -17.52
N ILE A 138 -7.37 -29.75 -18.07
CA ILE A 138 -7.12 -28.46 -17.42
C ILE A 138 -8.39 -27.60 -17.28
N ASN A 139 -9.35 -27.75 -18.19
CA ASN A 139 -10.59 -26.98 -18.19
C ASN A 139 -11.50 -27.45 -17.05
N VAL A 140 -11.71 -28.76 -16.96
CA VAL A 140 -12.48 -29.41 -15.88
C VAL A 140 -11.80 -29.13 -14.53
N LEU A 141 -10.47 -29.26 -14.45
CA LEU A 141 -9.70 -28.98 -13.24
C LEU A 141 -9.87 -27.52 -12.78
N SER A 142 -9.90 -26.57 -13.73
CA SER A 142 -10.10 -25.15 -13.41
C SER A 142 -11.50 -24.82 -12.90
N LYS A 143 -12.55 -25.43 -13.46
CA LYS A 143 -13.92 -25.29 -12.96
C LYS A 143 -14.02 -25.91 -11.56
N PHE A 144 -13.47 -27.11 -11.38
CA PHE A 144 -13.47 -27.80 -10.10
C PHE A 144 -12.72 -27.02 -9.01
N SER A 145 -11.56 -26.43 -9.31
CA SER A 145 -10.82 -25.60 -8.35
C SER A 145 -11.60 -24.35 -7.95
N SER A 146 -12.41 -23.78 -8.84
CA SER A 146 -13.32 -22.68 -8.52
C SER A 146 -14.44 -23.14 -7.58
N CYS A 147 -14.99 -24.34 -7.78
CA CYS A 147 -16.00 -24.91 -6.88
C CYS A 147 -15.48 -25.10 -5.46
N LEU A 148 -14.25 -25.58 -5.31
CA LEU A 148 -13.61 -25.74 -4.00
C LEU A 148 -13.30 -24.39 -3.34
N ALA A 149 -12.87 -23.41 -4.13
CA ALA A 149 -12.64 -22.05 -3.65
C ALA A 149 -13.92 -21.40 -3.12
N ASN A 150 -15.07 -21.63 -3.76
CA ASN A 150 -16.37 -21.15 -3.31
C ASN A 150 -16.78 -21.77 -1.96
N GLN A 151 -16.37 -23.02 -1.70
CA GLN A 151 -16.55 -23.71 -0.41
C GLN A 151 -15.50 -23.33 0.65
N LEU A 152 -14.64 -22.35 0.38
CA LEU A 152 -13.55 -21.93 1.26
C LEU A 152 -12.48 -23.03 1.50
N LEU A 153 -12.39 -24.04 0.64
CA LEU A 153 -11.46 -25.18 0.75
C LEU A 153 -10.06 -24.89 0.15
N TYR A 154 -9.56 -23.67 0.28
CA TYR A 154 -8.27 -23.23 -0.26
C TYR A 154 -7.06 -23.97 0.31
N TYR A 155 -7.16 -24.49 1.53
CA TYR A 155 -6.08 -25.21 2.23
C TYR A 155 -6.32 -26.72 2.30
N SER A 156 -7.27 -27.24 1.53
CA SER A 156 -7.60 -28.65 1.54
C SER A 156 -6.52 -29.51 0.88
N PRO A 157 -6.35 -30.80 1.29
CA PRO A 157 -5.48 -31.74 0.59
C PRO A 157 -5.81 -31.88 -0.89
N LEU A 158 -7.10 -31.72 -1.24
CA LEU A 158 -7.61 -31.73 -2.59
C LEU A 158 -7.04 -30.56 -3.41
N MET A 159 -7.08 -29.34 -2.88
CA MET A 159 -6.45 -28.17 -3.52
C MET A 159 -4.93 -28.35 -3.64
N GLY A 160 -4.30 -29.03 -2.67
CA GLY A 160 -2.88 -29.41 -2.73
C GLY A 160 -2.56 -30.37 -3.89
N LYS A 161 -3.40 -31.38 -4.12
CA LYS A 161 -3.28 -32.28 -5.28
C LYS A 161 -3.50 -31.55 -6.60
N ILE A 162 -4.45 -30.62 -6.66
CA ILE A 162 -4.64 -29.75 -7.84
C ILE A 162 -3.36 -28.94 -8.11
N ALA A 163 -2.74 -28.36 -7.08
CA ALA A 163 -1.49 -27.62 -7.23
C ALA A 163 -0.35 -28.50 -7.76
N ASP A 164 -0.25 -29.76 -7.31
CA ASP A 164 0.73 -30.74 -7.82
C ASP A 164 0.50 -31.09 -9.30
N ILE A 165 -0.75 -31.38 -9.68
CA ILE A 165 -1.12 -31.65 -11.09
C ILE A 165 -0.73 -30.47 -11.98
N VAL A 166 -1.06 -29.25 -11.57
CA VAL A 166 -0.71 -28.02 -12.30
C VAL A 166 0.81 -27.85 -12.37
N HIS A 167 1.55 -28.18 -11.31
CA HIS A 167 3.01 -28.07 -11.29
C HIS A 167 3.66 -29.04 -12.29
N ARG A 168 3.22 -30.30 -12.32
CA ARG A 168 3.75 -31.34 -13.23
C ARG A 168 3.43 -31.04 -14.70
N ASN A 169 2.24 -30.49 -14.96
CA ASN A 169 1.73 -30.26 -16.32
C ASN A 169 1.88 -28.80 -16.78
N LEU A 170 2.61 -27.93 -16.05
CA LEU A 170 2.64 -26.48 -16.31
C LEU A 170 3.04 -26.14 -17.75
N GLU A 171 4.03 -26.86 -18.30
CA GLU A 171 4.54 -26.60 -19.64
C GLU A 171 3.51 -26.91 -20.73
N THR A 172 2.62 -27.87 -20.51
CA THR A 172 1.59 -28.30 -21.47
C THR A 172 0.31 -27.46 -21.43
N ILE A 173 0.19 -26.54 -20.46
CA ILE A 173 -0.99 -25.68 -20.34
C ILE A 173 -0.86 -24.51 -21.31
N ASP A 174 -1.75 -24.45 -22.30
CA ASP A 174 -1.80 -23.34 -23.27
C ASP A 174 -3.03 -22.42 -23.07
N ASP A 175 -4.10 -22.92 -22.44
CA ASP A 175 -5.27 -22.08 -22.14
C ASP A 175 -5.02 -21.20 -20.92
N LEU A 176 -4.75 -19.92 -21.18
CA LEU A 176 -4.55 -18.94 -20.13
C LEU A 176 -5.82 -18.68 -19.30
N ARG A 177 -7.02 -18.87 -19.86
CA ARG A 177 -8.26 -18.67 -19.11
C ARG A 177 -8.32 -19.67 -17.95
N SER A 178 -8.16 -20.96 -18.21
CA SER A 178 -8.13 -22.00 -17.19
C SER A 178 -6.93 -21.87 -16.25
N LEU A 179 -5.74 -21.53 -16.77
CA LEU A 179 -4.57 -21.29 -15.93
C LEU A 179 -4.82 -20.14 -14.92
N SER A 180 -5.42 -19.03 -15.35
CA SER A 180 -5.69 -17.89 -14.46
C SER A 180 -6.65 -18.22 -13.31
N VAL A 181 -7.60 -19.14 -13.51
CA VAL A 181 -8.50 -19.63 -12.45
C VAL A 181 -7.71 -20.46 -11.45
N LEU A 182 -6.95 -21.43 -11.96
CA LEU A 182 -6.12 -22.33 -11.16
C LEU A 182 -5.12 -21.55 -10.31
N MET A 183 -4.41 -20.58 -10.89
CA MET A 183 -3.47 -19.70 -10.20
C MET A 183 -4.08 -19.05 -8.97
N VAL A 184 -5.28 -18.47 -9.09
CA VAL A 184 -5.97 -17.84 -7.95
C VAL A 184 -6.33 -18.89 -6.90
N SER A 185 -6.92 -20.03 -7.31
CA SER A 185 -7.34 -21.11 -6.41
C SER A 185 -6.18 -21.71 -5.61
N ILE A 186 -5.03 -21.97 -6.26
CA ILE A 186 -3.88 -22.65 -5.64
C ILE A 186 -2.89 -21.70 -4.94
N SER A 187 -3.09 -20.39 -5.05
CA SER A 187 -2.11 -19.37 -4.65
C SER A 187 -1.56 -19.55 -3.22
N SER A 188 -2.38 -19.97 -2.26
CA SER A 188 -2.00 -20.20 -0.87
C SER A 188 -1.09 -21.41 -0.63
N LEU A 189 -1.05 -22.37 -1.56
CA LEU A 189 -0.32 -23.64 -1.44
C LEU A 189 0.95 -23.69 -2.30
N THR A 190 1.21 -22.63 -3.06
CA THR A 190 2.33 -22.59 -4.01
C THR A 190 3.65 -22.19 -3.33
N SER A 191 4.72 -22.91 -3.66
CA SER A 191 6.08 -22.51 -3.28
C SER A 191 6.55 -21.31 -4.11
N GLN A 192 7.51 -20.52 -3.60
CA GLN A 192 8.01 -19.35 -4.34
C GLN A 192 8.61 -19.70 -5.71
N ARG A 193 9.28 -20.86 -5.82
CA ARG A 193 9.79 -21.36 -7.10
C ARG A 193 8.66 -21.64 -8.09
N PHE A 194 7.59 -22.27 -7.61
CA PHE A 194 6.42 -22.55 -8.44
C PHE A 194 5.67 -21.27 -8.82
N GLN A 195 5.54 -20.30 -7.90
CA GLN A 195 4.98 -18.97 -8.19
C GLN A 195 5.71 -18.27 -9.32
N GLN A 196 7.05 -18.33 -9.34
CA GLN A 196 7.86 -17.76 -10.42
C GLN A 196 7.63 -18.47 -11.75
N GLN A 197 7.54 -19.80 -11.76
CA GLN A 197 7.23 -20.55 -12.97
C GLN A 197 5.82 -20.19 -13.50
N LEU A 198 4.83 -20.04 -12.61
CA LEU A 198 3.49 -19.59 -12.99
C LEU A 198 3.50 -18.19 -13.60
N VAL A 199 4.24 -17.24 -13.00
CA VAL A 199 4.38 -15.88 -13.54
C VAL A 199 5.04 -15.89 -14.92
N ASN A 200 6.14 -16.63 -15.10
CA ASN A 200 6.84 -16.70 -16.38
C ASN A 200 6.00 -17.36 -17.47
N LYS A 201 5.32 -18.48 -17.16
CA LYS A 201 4.39 -19.15 -18.11
C LYS A 201 3.23 -18.22 -18.46
N THR A 202 2.68 -17.50 -17.48
CA THR A 202 1.61 -16.51 -17.71
C THR A 202 2.07 -15.40 -18.62
N GLU A 203 3.27 -14.87 -18.43
CA GLU A 203 3.84 -13.83 -19.29
C GLU A 203 3.99 -14.30 -20.74
N HIS A 204 4.55 -15.50 -20.95
CA HIS A 204 4.68 -16.10 -22.27
C HIS A 204 3.32 -16.29 -22.96
N LEU A 205 2.31 -16.79 -22.24
CA LEU A 205 0.97 -16.97 -22.79
C LEU A 205 0.23 -15.64 -22.99
N PHE A 206 0.60 -14.57 -22.27
CA PHE A 206 -0.13 -13.30 -22.29
C PHE A 206 -0.17 -12.68 -23.70
N ASP A 207 0.88 -12.91 -24.50
CA ASP A 207 0.99 -12.34 -25.84
C ASP A 207 -0.07 -12.89 -26.82
N THR A 208 -0.77 -13.96 -26.45
CA THR A 208 -1.89 -14.56 -27.20
C THR A 208 -3.27 -14.07 -26.76
N ILE A 209 -3.36 -13.18 -25.75
CA ILE A 209 -4.64 -12.72 -25.22
C ILE A 209 -5.35 -11.78 -26.18
N ASP A 210 -6.61 -12.10 -26.49
CA ASP A 210 -7.53 -11.12 -27.07
C ASP A 210 -7.84 -10.02 -26.05
N SER A 211 -7.71 -8.77 -26.50
CA SER A 211 -8.06 -7.55 -25.78
C SER A 211 -9.39 -7.63 -25.01
N SER A 212 -10.37 -8.44 -25.44
CA SER A 212 -11.66 -8.60 -24.76
C SER A 212 -11.62 -9.36 -23.41
N GLN A 213 -10.52 -10.03 -23.06
CA GLN A 213 -10.47 -10.92 -21.88
C GLN A 213 -10.16 -10.23 -20.54
N VAL A 214 -10.95 -9.22 -20.17
CA VAL A 214 -10.80 -8.45 -18.91
C VAL A 214 -10.75 -9.35 -17.66
N ASN A 215 -11.55 -10.41 -17.61
CA ASN A 215 -11.60 -11.31 -16.45
C ASN A 215 -10.30 -12.09 -16.23
N VAL A 216 -9.59 -12.46 -17.30
CA VAL A 216 -8.31 -13.16 -17.21
C VAL A 216 -7.25 -12.21 -16.65
N ALA A 217 -7.14 -11.00 -17.21
CA ALA A 217 -6.26 -9.96 -16.68
C ALA A 217 -6.54 -9.66 -15.20
N ARG A 218 -7.81 -9.53 -14.79
CA ARG A 218 -8.19 -9.32 -13.39
C ARG A 218 -7.77 -10.47 -12.47
N ARG A 219 -7.91 -11.73 -12.91
CA ARG A 219 -7.46 -12.91 -12.15
C ARG A 219 -5.94 -12.96 -12.01
N ILE A 220 -5.20 -12.57 -13.04
CA ILE A 220 -3.73 -12.47 -12.98
C ILE A 220 -3.31 -11.45 -11.92
N VAL A 221 -3.92 -10.26 -11.91
CA VAL A 221 -3.64 -9.24 -10.87
C VAL A 221 -4.05 -9.74 -9.48
N GLN A 222 -5.18 -10.44 -9.36
CA GLN A 222 -5.60 -11.08 -8.10
C GLN A 222 -4.59 -12.13 -7.61
N PHE A 223 -4.04 -12.94 -8.51
CA PHE A 223 -3.01 -13.91 -8.18
C PHE A 223 -1.75 -13.21 -7.65
N LEU A 224 -1.25 -12.19 -8.36
CA LEU A 224 -0.09 -11.39 -7.93
C LEU A 224 -0.31 -10.80 -6.53
N ARG A 225 -1.51 -10.30 -6.25
CA ARG A 225 -1.91 -9.83 -4.91
C ARG A 225 -1.86 -10.94 -3.88
N ASN A 226 -2.38 -12.13 -4.20
CA ASN A 226 -2.41 -13.26 -3.25
C ASN A 226 -1.00 -13.73 -2.87
N ILE A 227 -0.07 -13.75 -3.83
CA ILE A 227 1.33 -14.12 -3.59
C ILE A 227 2.19 -12.94 -3.10
N LYS A 228 1.59 -11.74 -2.96
CA LYS A 228 2.23 -10.48 -2.52
C LYS A 228 3.45 -10.07 -3.37
N TYR A 229 3.40 -10.34 -4.68
CA TYR A 229 4.49 -10.09 -5.63
C TYR A 229 4.07 -9.09 -6.71
N SER A 230 4.73 -7.92 -6.73
CA SER A 230 4.43 -6.83 -7.68
C SER A 230 5.25 -6.97 -8.96
N TYR A 231 4.91 -7.95 -9.79
CA TYR A 231 5.61 -8.15 -11.07
C TYR A 231 5.11 -7.16 -12.13
N TYR A 232 5.87 -6.07 -12.33
CA TYR A 232 5.50 -4.95 -13.21
C TYR A 232 5.15 -5.34 -14.65
N PRO A 233 5.89 -6.21 -15.36
CA PRO A 233 5.58 -6.54 -16.76
C PRO A 233 4.16 -7.06 -16.97
N LEU A 234 3.69 -7.98 -16.11
CA LEU A 234 2.31 -8.47 -16.17
C LEU A 234 1.30 -7.40 -15.75
N LEU A 235 1.62 -6.56 -14.77
CA LEU A 235 0.72 -5.50 -14.31
C LEU A 235 0.48 -4.46 -15.40
N GLU A 236 1.51 -4.06 -16.13
CA GLU A 236 1.42 -3.14 -17.27
C GLU A 236 0.60 -3.73 -18.42
N ARG A 237 0.84 -5.01 -18.76
CA ARG A 237 0.04 -5.72 -19.78
C ARG A 237 -1.43 -5.83 -19.38
N CYS A 238 -1.73 -6.16 -18.11
CA CYS A 238 -3.10 -6.17 -17.58
C CYS A 238 -3.73 -4.76 -17.60
N ASN A 239 -2.97 -3.72 -17.25
CA ASN A 239 -3.44 -2.33 -17.29
C ASN A 239 -3.87 -1.92 -18.70
N LYS A 240 -3.12 -2.30 -19.75
CA LYS A 240 -3.49 -2.05 -21.15
C LYS A 240 -4.81 -2.72 -21.52
N VAL A 241 -5.05 -3.95 -21.07
CA VAL A 241 -6.34 -4.65 -21.29
C VAL A 241 -7.49 -3.90 -20.62
N PHE A 242 -7.31 -3.44 -19.37
CA PHE A 242 -8.35 -2.69 -18.66
C PHE A 242 -8.64 -1.33 -19.31
N LEU A 243 -7.61 -0.61 -19.74
CA LEU A 243 -7.75 0.68 -20.43
C LEU A 243 -8.51 0.52 -21.75
N SER A 244 -8.21 -0.52 -22.53
CA SER A 244 -8.86 -0.79 -23.81
C SER A 244 -10.35 -1.12 -23.68
N ASN A 245 -10.80 -1.60 -22.51
CA ASN A 245 -12.18 -2.03 -22.26
C ASN A 245 -12.94 -1.14 -21.28
N MET A 246 -12.43 0.06 -20.96
CA MET A 246 -12.96 0.92 -19.90
C MET A 246 -14.49 1.16 -19.98
N ASN A 247 -15.02 1.34 -21.19
CA ASN A 247 -16.45 1.62 -21.40
C ASN A 247 -17.35 0.43 -21.00
N HIS A 248 -16.82 -0.80 -21.04
CA HIS A 248 -17.53 -2.03 -20.70
C HIS A 248 -17.35 -2.45 -19.24
N LEU A 249 -16.48 -1.77 -18.49
CA LEU A 249 -16.27 -2.06 -17.07
C LEU A 249 -17.43 -1.49 -16.25
N ASP A 250 -18.04 -2.35 -15.43
CA ASP A 250 -19.01 -1.95 -14.43
C ASP A 250 -18.33 -1.41 -13.15
N LEU A 251 -19.14 -0.88 -12.24
CA LEU A 251 -18.68 -0.34 -10.96
C LEU A 251 -17.92 -1.38 -10.13
N ASP A 252 -18.39 -2.63 -10.08
CA ASP A 252 -17.78 -3.69 -9.29
C ASP A 252 -16.39 -4.08 -9.84
N CYS A 253 -16.22 -4.13 -11.17
CA CYS A 253 -14.94 -4.39 -11.81
C CYS A 253 -13.95 -3.27 -11.57
N ILE A 254 -14.35 -2.01 -11.76
CA ILE A 254 -13.48 -0.84 -11.54
C ILE A 254 -13.01 -0.81 -10.07
N SER A 255 -13.94 -0.98 -9.12
CA SER A 255 -13.64 -0.99 -7.69
C SER A 255 -12.66 -2.09 -7.30
N LYS A 256 -12.83 -3.31 -7.85
CA LYS A 256 -11.91 -4.44 -7.63
C LYS A 256 -10.52 -4.15 -8.19
N ILE A 257 -10.41 -3.59 -9.40
CA ILE A 257 -9.11 -3.27 -10.01
C ILE A 257 -8.37 -2.20 -9.18
N LEU A 258 -9.06 -1.14 -8.76
CA LEU A 258 -8.47 -0.10 -7.91
C LEU A 258 -7.95 -0.67 -6.59
N SER A 259 -8.73 -1.54 -5.93
CA SER A 259 -8.32 -2.21 -4.69
C SER A 259 -7.09 -3.10 -4.90
N LEU A 260 -7.06 -3.85 -6.00
CA LEU A 260 -5.93 -4.70 -6.37
C LEU A 260 -4.66 -3.89 -6.61
N TYR A 261 -4.75 -2.80 -7.37
CA TYR A 261 -3.63 -1.88 -7.64
C TYR A 261 -3.10 -1.26 -6.36
N HIS A 262 -3.98 -0.79 -5.48
CA HIS A 262 -3.59 -0.28 -4.17
C HIS A 262 -2.81 -1.31 -3.35
N SER A 263 -3.28 -2.57 -3.30
CA SER A 263 -2.65 -3.63 -2.53
C SER A 263 -1.26 -4.02 -3.04
N LEU A 264 -1.03 -3.91 -4.35
CA LEU A 264 0.23 -4.21 -5.03
C LEU A 264 1.17 -3.00 -5.12
N GLN A 265 0.73 -1.84 -4.63
CA GLN A 265 1.45 -0.56 -4.79
C GLN A 265 1.71 -0.20 -6.27
N PHE A 266 0.90 -0.73 -7.18
CA PHE A 266 0.94 -0.39 -8.59
C PHE A 266 0.06 0.83 -8.84
N HIS A 267 0.61 1.84 -9.50
CA HIS A 267 -0.06 3.11 -9.74
C HIS A 267 -0.15 3.36 -11.24
N SER A 268 -1.36 3.58 -11.76
CA SER A 268 -1.63 3.89 -13.17
C SER A 268 -2.51 5.14 -13.22
N PHE A 269 -1.93 6.30 -13.51
CA PHE A 269 -2.68 7.56 -13.57
C PHE A 269 -3.69 7.55 -14.70
N GLU A 270 -3.35 6.93 -15.82
CA GLU A 270 -4.25 6.79 -16.96
C GLU A 270 -5.50 6.00 -16.58
N PHE A 271 -5.34 4.88 -15.87
CA PHE A 271 -6.47 4.09 -15.42
C PHE A 271 -7.32 4.87 -14.40
N VAL A 272 -6.70 5.52 -13.41
CA VAL A 272 -7.42 6.35 -12.43
C VAL A 272 -8.20 7.47 -13.11
N LYS A 273 -7.60 8.16 -14.10
CA LYS A 273 -8.26 9.24 -14.85
C LYS A 273 -9.47 8.72 -15.62
N MET A 274 -9.33 7.60 -16.33
CA MET A 274 -10.42 6.99 -17.10
C MET A 274 -11.52 6.40 -16.19
N ALA A 275 -11.13 5.75 -15.10
CA ALA A 275 -12.04 5.25 -14.07
C ALA A 275 -12.83 6.39 -13.44
N LYS A 276 -12.19 7.51 -13.05
CA LYS A 276 -12.87 8.71 -12.55
C LYS A 276 -13.94 9.18 -13.52
N LYS A 277 -13.60 9.35 -14.80
CA LYS A 277 -14.56 9.78 -15.84
C LYS A 277 -15.75 8.83 -15.91
N ARG A 278 -15.49 7.52 -16.03
CA ARG A 278 -16.53 6.49 -16.15
C ARG A 278 -17.43 6.43 -14.92
N LEU A 279 -16.87 6.51 -13.72
CA LEU A 279 -17.63 6.51 -12.47
C LEU A 279 -18.46 7.79 -12.31
N THR A 280 -17.94 8.96 -12.72
CA THR A 280 -18.72 10.20 -12.72
C THR A 280 -19.93 10.12 -13.65
N GLU A 281 -19.80 9.51 -14.84
CA GLU A 281 -20.92 9.26 -15.76
C GLU A 281 -21.98 8.31 -15.16
N MET A 282 -21.60 7.45 -14.22
CA MET A 282 -22.50 6.50 -13.56
C MET A 282 -23.25 7.09 -12.35
N ILE A 283 -22.89 8.29 -11.85
CA ILE A 283 -23.58 8.93 -10.71
C ILE A 283 -25.12 8.92 -10.83
N PRO A 284 -25.73 9.33 -11.95
CA PRO A 284 -27.19 9.39 -12.07
C PRO A 284 -27.86 8.01 -12.18
N LEU A 285 -27.10 6.91 -12.29
CA LEU A 285 -27.65 5.56 -12.45
C LEU A 285 -27.97 4.87 -11.13
N PHE A 286 -27.59 5.47 -9.99
CA PHE A 286 -27.69 4.83 -8.68
C PHE A 286 -28.62 5.60 -7.75
N ASP A 287 -29.88 5.15 -7.70
CA ASP A 287 -30.92 5.70 -6.81
C ASP A 287 -31.05 4.93 -5.48
N HIS A 288 -30.33 3.81 -5.33
CA HIS A 288 -30.39 2.95 -4.13
C HIS A 288 -29.05 2.90 -3.37
N PRO A 289 -29.07 2.75 -2.03
CA PRO A 289 -27.87 2.84 -1.20
C PRO A 289 -26.79 1.81 -1.55
N ASP A 290 -27.19 0.58 -1.95
CA ASP A 290 -26.24 -0.50 -2.27
C ASP A 290 -25.27 -0.14 -3.40
N GLY A 291 -25.80 0.37 -4.51
CA GLY A 291 -24.98 0.81 -5.64
C GLY A 291 -24.26 2.12 -5.35
N PHE A 292 -24.94 3.08 -4.72
CA PHE A 292 -24.37 4.40 -4.48
C PHE A 292 -23.21 4.38 -3.48
N VAL A 293 -23.25 3.53 -2.45
CA VAL A 293 -22.13 3.39 -1.49
C VAL A 293 -20.88 2.85 -2.17
N LYS A 294 -21.02 1.85 -3.04
CA LYS A 294 -19.89 1.33 -3.84
C LYS A 294 -19.31 2.42 -4.74
N LEU A 295 -20.17 3.21 -5.39
CA LEU A 295 -19.75 4.34 -6.21
C LEU A 295 -19.02 5.39 -5.36
N PHE A 296 -19.56 5.72 -4.19
CA PHE A 296 -18.97 6.67 -3.26
C PHE A 296 -17.56 6.25 -2.84
N VAL A 297 -17.37 4.97 -2.51
CA VAL A 297 -16.08 4.41 -2.11
C VAL A 297 -15.07 4.44 -3.25
N ALA A 298 -15.49 4.10 -4.48
CA ALA A 298 -14.60 4.07 -5.63
C ALA A 298 -14.24 5.48 -6.14
N LEU A 299 -15.24 6.36 -6.30
CA LEU A 299 -15.07 7.69 -6.89
C LEU A 299 -14.59 8.73 -5.88
N GLY A 300 -15.03 8.64 -4.62
CA GLY A 300 -14.77 9.64 -3.58
C GLY A 300 -13.30 10.05 -3.44
N PRO A 301 -12.36 9.09 -3.29
CA PRO A 301 -10.93 9.39 -3.15
C PRO A 301 -10.32 10.16 -4.33
N MET A 302 -10.83 9.96 -5.56
CA MET A 302 -10.34 10.58 -6.81
C MET A 302 -11.20 11.74 -7.32
N ALA A 303 -12.32 12.04 -6.65
CA ALA A 303 -13.27 13.07 -7.04
C ALA A 303 -12.71 14.50 -6.85
N GLY A 304 -13.08 15.42 -7.73
CA GLY A 304 -12.79 16.84 -7.58
C GLY A 304 -13.68 17.50 -6.50
N PRO A 305 -13.48 18.79 -6.21
CA PRO A 305 -14.21 19.49 -5.15
C PRO A 305 -15.74 19.45 -5.32
N GLU A 306 -16.22 19.66 -6.54
CA GLU A 306 -17.66 19.69 -6.85
C GLU A 306 -18.26 18.28 -6.81
N GLU A 307 -17.60 17.27 -7.41
CA GLU A 307 -18.09 15.90 -7.34
C GLU A 307 -18.08 15.38 -5.89
N LYS A 308 -17.06 15.72 -5.10
CA LYS A 308 -17.05 15.41 -3.66
C LYS A 308 -18.25 16.03 -2.94
N LYS A 309 -18.62 17.28 -3.27
CA LYS A 309 -19.78 17.95 -2.68
C LYS A 309 -21.07 17.20 -3.03
N GLN A 310 -21.27 16.86 -4.30
CA GLN A 310 -22.43 16.11 -4.79
C GLN A 310 -22.54 14.72 -4.12
N LEU A 311 -21.46 13.95 -4.11
CA LEU A 311 -21.41 12.62 -3.48
C LEU A 311 -21.80 12.67 -2.00
N LYS A 312 -21.29 13.66 -1.27
CA LYS A 312 -21.60 13.86 0.16
C LYS A 312 -23.06 14.24 0.39
N SER A 313 -23.64 15.10 -0.46
CA SER A 313 -25.06 15.44 -0.33
C SER A 313 -25.96 14.25 -0.59
N THR A 314 -25.66 13.43 -1.61
CA THR A 314 -26.48 12.26 -1.94
C THR A 314 -26.41 11.19 -0.86
N ILE A 315 -25.21 10.83 -0.37
CA ILE A 315 -25.08 9.88 0.75
C ILE A 315 -25.79 10.39 2.01
N LEU A 316 -25.78 11.70 2.27
CA LEU A 316 -26.47 12.26 3.42
C LEU A 316 -27.99 12.07 3.33
N LEU A 317 -28.57 12.23 2.14
CA LEU A 317 -30.01 11.99 1.89
C LEU A 317 -30.40 10.52 2.10
N MET A 318 -29.53 9.60 1.70
CA MET A 318 -29.77 8.15 1.76
C MET A 318 -29.31 7.52 3.09
N SER A 319 -28.80 8.34 4.03
CA SER A 319 -28.11 7.86 5.21
C SER A 319 -28.98 7.02 6.16
N GLU A 320 -30.31 7.16 6.10
CA GLU A 320 -31.24 6.42 6.96
C GLU A 320 -31.44 4.97 6.52
N GLU A 321 -31.17 4.67 5.25
CA GLU A 321 -31.32 3.34 4.64
C GLU A 321 -30.01 2.53 4.66
N LEU A 322 -28.92 3.09 5.18
CA LEU A 322 -27.60 2.44 5.19
C LEU A 322 -27.54 1.31 6.21
N THR A 323 -27.05 0.16 5.75
CA THR A 323 -26.62 -0.93 6.63
C THR A 323 -25.36 -0.54 7.43
N SER A 324 -25.09 -1.27 8.51
CA SER A 324 -23.87 -1.12 9.31
C SER A 324 -22.59 -1.20 8.45
N GLN A 325 -22.50 -2.23 7.61
CA GLN A 325 -21.37 -2.45 6.69
C GLN A 325 -21.21 -1.33 5.65
N GLN A 326 -22.31 -0.83 5.10
CA GLN A 326 -22.28 0.32 4.18
C GLN A 326 -21.82 1.59 4.89
N ALA A 327 -22.28 1.84 6.13
CA ALA A 327 -21.84 2.98 6.93
C ALA A 327 -20.33 2.93 7.22
N LEU A 328 -19.77 1.74 7.50
CA LEU A 328 -18.33 1.56 7.70
C LEU A 328 -17.54 1.83 6.41
N ALA A 329 -18.06 1.38 5.27
CA ALA A 329 -17.45 1.64 3.96
C ALA A 329 -17.44 3.14 3.62
N VAL A 330 -18.58 3.84 3.82
CA VAL A 330 -18.68 5.30 3.65
C VAL A 330 -17.70 6.03 4.56
N MET A 331 -17.62 5.65 5.83
CA MET A 331 -16.70 6.28 6.77
C MET A 331 -15.23 6.11 6.35
N SER A 332 -14.85 4.91 5.90
CA SER A 332 -13.50 4.64 5.40
C SER A 332 -13.15 5.48 4.18
N ALA A 333 -14.08 5.64 3.23
CA ALA A 333 -13.90 6.50 2.08
C ALA A 333 -13.80 7.98 2.47
N MET A 334 -14.55 8.44 3.48
CA MET A 334 -14.44 9.81 3.98
C MET A 334 -13.06 10.13 4.58
N GLU A 335 -12.39 9.14 5.18
CA GLU A 335 -11.00 9.23 5.66
C GLU A 335 -10.05 9.52 4.49
N GLU A 336 -10.12 8.71 3.43
CA GLU A 336 -9.29 8.85 2.23
C GLU A 336 -9.56 10.16 1.47
N MET A 337 -10.82 10.62 1.51
CA MET A 337 -11.22 11.91 0.96
C MET A 337 -10.72 13.11 1.78
N GLU A 338 -10.19 12.87 2.99
CA GLU A 338 -9.87 13.89 4.01
C GLU A 338 -11.08 14.81 4.31
N SER A 339 -12.29 14.23 4.27
CA SER A 339 -13.54 14.99 4.33
C SER A 339 -13.98 15.29 5.76
N ARG A 340 -13.95 16.56 6.15
CA ARG A 340 -14.38 17.05 7.47
C ARG A 340 -15.86 17.47 7.54
N ASN A 341 -16.74 16.82 6.78
CA ASN A 341 -18.17 17.13 6.83
C ASN A 341 -18.78 16.66 8.17
N SER A 342 -18.93 17.59 9.11
CA SER A 342 -19.37 17.31 10.48
C SER A 342 -20.75 16.66 10.57
N HIS A 343 -21.69 17.03 9.69
CA HIS A 343 -23.04 16.47 9.69
C HIS A 343 -23.04 15.01 9.24
N LEU A 344 -22.33 14.71 8.14
CA LEU A 344 -22.24 13.34 7.64
C LEU A 344 -21.48 12.45 8.61
N ILE A 345 -20.37 12.93 9.20
CA ILE A 345 -19.62 12.19 10.22
C ILE A 345 -20.54 11.83 11.40
N LYS A 346 -21.30 12.79 11.93
CA LYS A 346 -22.24 12.55 13.04
C LYS A 346 -23.29 11.49 12.69
N LYS A 347 -23.90 11.57 11.51
CA LYS A 347 -24.94 10.63 11.10
C LYS A 347 -24.37 9.22 10.90
N ILE A 348 -23.25 9.07 10.20
CA ILE A 348 -22.59 7.78 10.00
C ILE A 348 -22.12 7.19 11.34
N ALA A 349 -21.48 8.00 12.20
CA ALA A 349 -21.06 7.55 13.52
C ALA A 349 -22.26 7.06 14.38
N SER A 350 -23.43 7.68 14.24
CA SER A 350 -24.65 7.24 14.93
C SER A 350 -25.15 5.86 14.46
N ILE A 351 -25.03 5.56 13.16
CA ILE A 351 -25.41 4.25 12.59
C ILE A 351 -24.43 3.19 13.08
N LEU A 352 -23.14 3.49 13.04
CA LEU A 352 -22.09 2.61 13.57
C LEU A 352 -22.30 2.33 15.05
N HIS A 353 -22.65 3.36 15.84
CA HIS A 353 -22.89 3.23 17.29
C HIS A 353 -23.99 2.21 17.62
N LYS A 354 -25.08 2.20 16.83
CA LYS A 354 -26.22 1.27 17.00
C LYS A 354 -25.83 -0.19 16.81
N HIS A 355 -24.89 -0.46 15.91
CA HIS A 355 -24.47 -1.81 15.52
C HIS A 355 -23.05 -2.16 15.98
N LEU A 356 -22.52 -1.47 16.99
CA LEU A 356 -21.13 -1.68 17.43
C LEU A 356 -20.85 -3.13 17.84
N ASP A 357 -21.83 -3.81 18.41
CA ASP A 357 -21.71 -5.18 18.93
C ASP A 357 -21.59 -6.24 17.81
N ASP A 358 -21.93 -5.89 16.57
CA ASP A 358 -21.91 -6.79 15.41
C ASP A 358 -20.55 -6.85 14.70
N TYR A 359 -19.64 -5.92 15.02
CA TYR A 359 -18.36 -5.77 14.32
C TYR A 359 -17.25 -6.66 14.90
N LYS A 360 -16.40 -7.14 14.00
CA LYS A 360 -15.19 -7.91 14.33
C LYS A 360 -14.06 -7.00 14.83
N PRO A 361 -13.06 -7.54 15.56
CA PRO A 361 -11.92 -6.77 16.06
C PRO A 361 -11.23 -5.86 15.04
N PHE A 362 -11.00 -6.34 13.82
CA PHE A 362 -10.38 -5.54 12.75
C PHE A 362 -11.25 -4.36 12.30
N GLU A 363 -12.57 -4.56 12.24
CA GLU A 363 -13.53 -3.51 11.88
C GLU A 363 -13.62 -2.47 13.00
N LEU A 364 -13.63 -2.89 14.27
CA LEU A 364 -13.56 -2.00 15.43
C LEU A 364 -12.28 -1.16 15.45
N LEU A 365 -11.14 -1.75 15.07
CA LEU A 365 -9.90 -0.99 14.89
C LEU A 365 -10.06 0.07 13.81
N LYS A 366 -10.61 -0.29 12.64
CA LYS A 366 -10.83 0.66 11.54
C LYS A 366 -11.76 1.79 11.97
N ILE A 367 -12.86 1.48 12.66
CA ILE A 367 -13.77 2.48 13.23
C ILE A 367 -13.02 3.43 14.16
N THR A 368 -12.25 2.89 15.10
CA THR A 368 -11.48 3.68 16.07
C THR A 368 -10.50 4.61 15.37
N GLN A 369 -9.68 4.09 14.44
CA GLN A 369 -8.70 4.86 13.69
C GLN A 369 -9.36 6.00 12.91
N THR A 370 -10.42 5.70 12.16
CA THR A 370 -11.08 6.68 11.31
C THR A 370 -11.77 7.77 12.13
N LEU A 371 -12.44 7.44 13.24
CA LEU A 371 -13.06 8.43 14.12
C LEU A 371 -12.02 9.37 14.75
N THR A 372 -10.87 8.84 15.16
CA THR A 372 -9.76 9.66 15.67
C THR A 372 -9.17 10.55 14.59
N PHE A 373 -8.96 10.03 13.37
CA PHE A 373 -8.45 10.79 12.22
C PHE A 373 -9.40 11.94 11.83
N LEU A 374 -10.70 11.66 11.80
CA LEU A 374 -11.74 12.66 11.49
C LEU A 374 -12.03 13.62 12.65
N HIS A 375 -11.31 13.51 13.77
CA HIS A 375 -11.50 14.31 14.98
C HIS A 375 -12.93 14.29 15.54
N PHE A 376 -13.63 13.15 15.39
CA PHE A 376 -14.94 12.98 15.99
C PHE A 376 -14.82 12.78 17.50
N GLN A 377 -15.60 13.53 18.28
CA GLN A 377 -15.59 13.44 19.74
C GLN A 377 -16.96 12.97 20.23
N SER A 378 -17.02 11.73 20.71
CA SER A 378 -18.17 11.19 21.44
C SER A 378 -17.65 10.33 22.60
N LYS A 379 -17.86 10.82 23.83
CA LYS A 379 -17.44 10.12 25.04
C LYS A 379 -18.15 8.77 25.18
N GLU A 380 -19.45 8.75 24.91
CA GLU A 380 -20.27 7.53 24.99
C GLU A 380 -19.80 6.45 24.00
N LEU A 381 -19.59 6.82 22.74
CA LEU A 381 -19.14 5.88 21.71
C LEU A 381 -17.75 5.31 22.06
N PHE A 382 -16.81 6.15 22.52
CA PHE A 382 -15.47 5.69 22.90
C PHE A 382 -15.47 4.80 24.15
N VAL A 383 -16.40 5.02 25.10
CA VAL A 383 -16.58 4.12 26.24
C VAL A 383 -17.09 2.75 25.76
N LYS A 384 -18.14 2.71 24.93
CA LYS A 384 -18.68 1.46 24.38
C LYS A 384 -17.64 0.70 23.52
N LEU A 385 -16.90 1.41 22.66
CA LEU A 385 -15.80 0.81 21.90
C LEU A 385 -14.75 0.17 22.82
N ARG A 386 -14.37 0.86 23.90
CA ARG A 386 -13.40 0.33 24.85
C ARG A 386 -13.90 -0.94 25.52
N GLU A 387 -15.15 -0.96 25.98
CA GLU A 387 -15.75 -2.13 26.62
C GLU A 387 -15.73 -3.35 25.68
N LEU A 388 -16.09 -3.16 24.41
CA LEU A 388 -16.05 -4.20 23.39
C LEU A 388 -14.63 -4.69 23.11
N LEU A 389 -13.68 -3.77 22.90
CA LEU A 389 -12.28 -4.12 22.65
C LEU A 389 -11.68 -4.90 23.84
N LEU A 390 -11.97 -4.50 25.08
CA LEU A 390 -11.55 -5.23 26.27
C LEU A 390 -12.22 -6.60 26.40
N ARG A 391 -13.49 -6.72 26.02
CA ARG A 391 -14.21 -8.01 26.00
C ARG A 391 -13.57 -8.97 25.00
N TYR A 392 -13.28 -8.52 23.79
CA TYR A 392 -12.57 -9.34 22.79
C TYR A 392 -11.15 -9.70 23.26
N LEU A 393 -10.43 -8.75 23.85
CA LEU A 393 -9.06 -8.97 24.33
C LEU A 393 -8.97 -10.08 25.38
N LYS A 394 -9.98 -10.19 26.26
CA LYS A 394 -10.05 -11.24 27.28
C LYS A 394 -10.29 -12.64 26.72
N ILE A 395 -10.90 -12.77 25.54
CA ILE A 395 -11.28 -14.04 24.93
C ILE A 395 -10.27 -14.46 23.85
N SER A 396 -9.64 -13.47 23.20
CA SER A 396 -8.74 -13.73 22.08
C SER A 396 -7.44 -14.39 22.54
N VAL A 397 -7.03 -15.42 21.79
CA VAL A 397 -5.76 -16.15 21.97
C VAL A 397 -4.83 -15.99 20.77
N ILE A 398 -5.28 -15.27 19.72
CA ILE A 398 -4.55 -15.11 18.46
C ILE A 398 -3.64 -13.88 18.57
N PRO A 399 -2.29 -14.01 18.46
CA PRO A 399 -1.36 -12.90 18.65
C PRO A 399 -1.68 -11.65 17.80
N SER A 400 -1.96 -11.83 16.51
CA SER A 400 -2.26 -10.72 15.59
C SER A 400 -3.58 -10.01 15.92
N GLU A 401 -4.57 -10.74 16.42
CA GLU A 401 -5.84 -10.15 16.85
C GLU A 401 -5.67 -9.35 18.14
N ILE A 402 -4.91 -9.90 19.10
CA ILE A 402 -4.53 -9.20 20.34
C ILE A 402 -3.74 -7.93 20.01
N ALA A 403 -2.81 -7.98 19.06
CA ALA A 403 -2.06 -6.80 18.60
C ALA A 403 -2.99 -5.72 18.01
N ILE A 404 -3.95 -6.10 17.18
CA ILE A 404 -4.99 -5.20 16.63
C ILE A 404 -5.81 -4.56 17.75
N LEU A 405 -6.28 -5.35 18.73
CA LEU A 405 -7.11 -4.90 19.84
C LEU A 405 -6.35 -3.95 20.76
N VAL A 406 -5.12 -4.31 21.14
CA VAL A 406 -4.23 -3.48 21.95
C VAL A 406 -3.92 -2.16 21.25
N TYR A 407 -3.64 -2.21 19.95
CA TYR A 407 -3.41 -1.00 19.17
C TYR A 407 -4.65 -0.11 19.12
N ALA A 408 -5.85 -0.67 18.93
CA ALA A 408 -7.10 0.08 18.97
C ALA A 408 -7.31 0.76 20.34
N LEU A 409 -7.08 0.03 21.45
CA LEU A 409 -7.16 0.57 22.81
C LEU A 409 -6.16 1.70 23.04
N SER A 410 -4.98 1.66 22.43
CA SER A 410 -3.98 2.73 22.54
C SER A 410 -4.34 4.05 21.86
N ILE A 411 -5.29 4.00 20.91
CA ILE A 411 -5.75 5.18 20.19
C ILE A 411 -6.84 5.91 20.98
N LEU A 412 -7.62 5.18 21.79
CA LEU A 412 -8.73 5.73 22.55
C LEU A 412 -8.25 6.65 23.69
N PRO A 413 -8.97 7.76 23.98
CA PRO A 413 -8.66 8.63 25.11
C PRO A 413 -8.83 7.87 26.44
N SER A 414 -7.90 8.06 27.39
CA SER A 414 -7.86 7.49 28.77
C SER A 414 -7.43 6.02 28.95
N SER A 415 -6.49 5.53 28.15
CA SER A 415 -6.11 4.11 28.12
C SER A 415 -5.15 3.65 29.24
N ASN A 416 -5.67 3.42 30.45
CA ASN A 416 -4.95 2.64 31.47
C ASN A 416 -5.28 1.16 31.29
N LEU A 417 -4.25 0.31 31.19
CA LEU A 417 -4.42 -1.14 31.23
C LEU A 417 -4.39 -1.67 32.67
N CYS A 418 -5.27 -2.62 32.95
CA CYS A 418 -5.22 -3.46 34.15
C CYS A 418 -4.14 -4.56 34.02
N GLU A 419 -3.79 -5.17 35.13
CA GLU A 419 -2.79 -6.25 35.20
C GLU A 419 -3.15 -7.49 34.37
N VAL A 420 -4.45 -7.79 34.27
CA VAL A 420 -4.98 -8.87 33.44
C VAL A 420 -4.69 -8.66 31.95
N GLU A 421 -4.81 -7.42 31.47
CA GLU A 421 -4.61 -7.11 30.05
C GLU A 421 -3.12 -7.14 29.67
N ILE A 422 -2.25 -6.65 30.57
CA ILE A 422 -0.79 -6.79 30.41
C ILE A 422 -0.40 -8.26 30.40
N SER A 423 -0.97 -9.07 31.30
CA SER A 423 -0.67 -10.51 31.37
C SER A 423 -1.08 -11.25 30.10
N GLN A 424 -2.19 -10.84 29.47
CA GLN A 424 -2.63 -11.40 28.18
C GLN A 424 -1.65 -11.09 27.04
N ILE A 425 -1.10 -9.87 27.00
CA ILE A 425 -0.05 -9.50 26.05
C ILE A 425 1.19 -10.36 26.30
N GLU A 426 1.63 -10.47 27.55
CA GLU A 426 2.81 -11.26 27.92
C GLU A 426 2.69 -12.74 27.54
N ALA A 427 1.50 -13.32 27.65
CA ALA A 427 1.24 -14.73 27.32
C ALA A 427 1.45 -15.05 25.83
N VAL A 428 1.26 -14.08 24.93
CA VAL A 428 1.35 -14.31 23.47
C VAL A 428 2.68 -13.89 22.85
N LEU A 429 3.54 -13.16 23.59
CA LEU A 429 4.82 -12.66 23.07
C LEU A 429 5.69 -13.71 22.37
N PRO A 430 5.85 -14.96 22.86
CA PRO A 430 6.68 -15.96 22.20
C PRO A 430 6.18 -16.37 20.81
N GLN A 431 4.89 -16.18 20.53
CA GLN A 431 4.23 -16.59 19.28
C GLN A 431 4.14 -15.44 18.27
N CYS A 432 4.45 -14.22 18.68
CA CYS A 432 4.31 -13.01 17.86
C CYS A 432 5.35 -12.93 16.74
N ASP A 433 4.93 -12.41 15.59
CA ASP A 433 5.86 -11.97 14.55
C ASP A 433 6.42 -10.56 14.84
N LEU A 434 7.38 -10.08 14.04
CA LEU A 434 7.94 -8.74 14.25
C LEU A 434 6.89 -7.62 14.11
N ASN A 435 5.84 -7.85 13.33
CA ASN A 435 4.76 -6.90 13.11
C ASN A 435 3.87 -6.75 14.35
N ASP A 436 3.49 -7.87 14.96
CA ASP A 436 2.75 -7.94 16.21
C ASP A 436 3.55 -7.28 17.35
N LEU A 437 4.83 -7.62 17.48
CA LEU A 437 5.73 -7.05 18.50
C LEU A 437 5.85 -5.53 18.38
N ASN A 438 6.02 -5.01 17.16
CA ASN A 438 6.05 -3.57 16.92
C ASN A 438 4.70 -2.90 17.20
N GLY A 439 3.58 -3.58 16.90
CA GLY A 439 2.24 -3.13 17.25
C GLY A 439 2.07 -2.95 18.76
N PHE A 440 2.53 -3.93 19.56
CA PHE A 440 2.55 -3.82 21.01
C PHE A 440 3.47 -2.70 21.50
N ALA A 441 4.71 -2.62 21.00
CA ALA A 441 5.65 -1.59 21.40
C ALA A 441 5.10 -0.17 21.14
N THR A 442 4.53 0.06 19.96
CA THR A 442 3.89 1.33 19.59
C THR A 442 2.75 1.68 20.55
N SER A 443 1.93 0.67 20.91
CA SER A 443 0.80 0.84 21.83
C SER A 443 1.26 1.21 23.23
N VAL A 444 2.28 0.51 23.75
CA VAL A 444 2.85 0.77 25.07
C VAL A 444 3.53 2.14 25.15
N LEU A 445 4.26 2.54 24.11
CA LEU A 445 4.89 3.87 24.03
C LEU A 445 3.85 5.00 24.04
N ARG A 446 2.70 4.81 23.37
CA ARG A 446 1.59 5.78 23.43
C ARG A 446 1.03 5.90 24.84
N TRP A 447 0.85 4.79 25.56
CA TRP A 447 0.39 4.81 26.95
C TRP A 447 1.34 5.54 27.88
N ILE A 448 2.65 5.25 27.79
CA ILE A 448 3.67 5.97 28.57
C ILE A 448 3.59 7.49 28.30
N HIS A 449 3.37 7.90 27.06
CA HIS A 449 3.25 9.31 26.71
C HIS A 449 1.98 9.96 27.30
N TYR A 450 0.87 9.23 27.38
CA TYR A 450 -0.35 9.71 28.04
C TYR A 450 -0.20 9.78 29.56
N ASP A 451 0.38 8.76 30.20
CA ASP A 451 0.58 8.70 31.65
C ASP A 451 1.55 9.78 32.15
N ARG A 452 2.57 10.14 31.37
CA ARG A 452 3.45 11.28 31.71
C ARG A 452 2.73 12.63 31.80
N LYS A 453 1.55 12.77 31.20
CA LYS A 453 0.71 13.98 31.34
C LYS A 453 -0.16 13.96 32.60
N TYR A 454 -0.34 12.80 33.24
CA TYR A 454 -1.19 12.58 34.41
C TYR A 454 -0.42 11.74 35.44
N LEU A 455 0.41 12.40 36.28
CA LEU A 455 1.29 11.78 37.29
C LEU A 455 0.64 10.57 38.03
N ASP A 456 1.20 9.35 37.89
CA ASP A 456 1.64 8.44 38.99
C ASP A 456 1.91 6.98 38.56
N SER A 457 2.91 6.33 39.20
CA SER A 457 3.25 4.89 39.39
C SER A 457 3.11 3.80 38.27
N THR A 458 2.30 3.97 37.22
CA THR A 458 1.98 2.93 36.22
C THR A 458 3.11 2.70 35.20
N THR A 459 4.01 3.67 35.05
CA THR A 459 5.13 3.67 34.09
C THR A 459 6.07 2.47 34.27
N GLY A 460 6.26 1.98 35.51
CA GLY A 460 7.20 0.87 35.79
C GLY A 460 6.80 -0.47 35.16
N LYS A 461 5.49 -0.78 35.08
CA LYS A 461 4.99 -2.03 34.49
C LYS A 461 5.10 -1.99 32.96
N GLN A 462 4.73 -0.86 32.35
CA GLN A 462 4.85 -0.63 30.90
C GLN A 462 6.30 -0.69 30.43
N LEU A 463 7.25 -0.15 31.20
CA LEU A 463 8.69 -0.26 30.92
C LEU A 463 9.18 -1.72 30.95
N LYS A 464 8.74 -2.53 31.92
CA LYS A 464 9.07 -3.97 31.96
C LYS A 464 8.51 -4.71 30.75
N LEU A 465 7.31 -4.39 30.32
CA LEU A 465 6.71 -4.98 29.11
C LEU A 465 7.51 -4.60 27.86
N LEU A 466 7.95 -3.35 27.72
CA LEU A 466 8.84 -2.94 26.62
C LEU A 466 10.15 -3.73 26.61
N GLN A 467 10.77 -3.96 27.77
CA GLN A 467 11.98 -4.79 27.86
C GLN A 467 11.74 -6.23 27.40
N LYS A 468 10.59 -6.82 27.74
CA LYS A 468 10.20 -8.16 27.25
C LYS A 468 9.97 -8.15 25.74
N LEU A 469 9.29 -7.15 25.20
CA LEU A 469 9.06 -6.99 23.76
C LEU A 469 10.39 -6.88 22.99
N ASP A 470 11.33 -6.07 23.49
CA ASP A 470 12.67 -5.96 22.93
C ASP A 470 13.40 -7.31 22.96
N HIS A 471 13.34 -8.03 24.09
CA HIS A 471 13.96 -9.35 24.22
C HIS A 471 13.45 -10.35 23.17
N TYR A 472 12.13 -10.48 23.01
CA TYR A 472 11.55 -11.40 22.02
C TYR A 472 11.84 -10.95 20.58
N GLY A 473 11.83 -9.64 20.29
CA GLY A 473 12.20 -9.12 18.98
C GLY A 473 13.65 -9.45 18.62
N LEU A 474 14.58 -9.26 19.57
CA LEU A 474 16.00 -9.60 19.38
C LEU A 474 16.19 -11.10 19.18
N GLN A 475 15.52 -11.93 19.98
CA GLN A 475 15.57 -13.38 19.85
C GLN A 475 15.08 -13.85 18.48
N ARG A 476 13.97 -13.27 17.99
CA ARG A 476 13.39 -13.61 16.69
C ARG A 476 14.31 -13.24 15.53
N LEU A 477 14.91 -12.05 15.56
CA LEU A 477 15.89 -11.61 14.57
C LEU A 477 17.13 -12.53 14.57
N ARG A 478 17.67 -12.83 15.75
CA ARG A 478 18.84 -13.72 15.90
C ARG A 478 18.61 -15.12 15.36
N ASN A 479 17.40 -15.65 15.50
CA ASN A 479 17.02 -16.98 15.02
C ASN A 479 16.64 -17.02 13.54
N SER A 480 16.58 -15.87 12.85
CA SER A 480 16.20 -15.80 11.44
C SER A 480 17.32 -16.28 10.52
N ASN A 481 17.05 -17.37 9.78
CA ASN A 481 18.02 -18.01 8.88
C ASN A 481 17.62 -17.91 7.40
N SER A 482 16.58 -17.13 7.06
CA SER A 482 16.13 -16.96 5.68
C SER A 482 15.68 -15.53 5.45
N LEU A 483 16.27 -14.89 4.44
CA LEU A 483 15.95 -13.52 4.08
C LEU A 483 14.50 -13.40 3.61
N ASN A 484 13.99 -14.44 2.92
CA ASN A 484 12.61 -14.47 2.44
C ASN A 484 11.58 -14.49 3.58
N LEU A 485 11.82 -15.26 4.65
CA LEU A 485 10.93 -15.30 5.81
C LEU A 485 11.02 -14.00 6.61
N LEU A 486 12.25 -13.51 6.84
CA LEU A 486 12.48 -12.22 7.48
C LEU A 486 11.77 -11.08 6.73
N TRP A 487 11.81 -11.12 5.40
CA TRP A 487 11.21 -10.06 4.59
C TRP A 487 9.68 -10.03 4.64
N LYS A 488 9.03 -11.19 4.74
CA LYS A 488 7.58 -11.24 5.04
C LYS A 488 7.26 -10.50 6.34
N GLU A 489 8.17 -10.64 7.32
CA GLU A 489 8.30 -9.91 8.59
C GLU A 489 8.32 -8.39 8.42
N LEU A 490 9.35 -7.95 7.69
CA LEU A 490 9.75 -6.54 7.58
C LEU A 490 8.87 -5.71 6.62
N LYS A 491 8.23 -6.34 5.63
CA LYS A 491 7.44 -5.61 4.62
C LYS A 491 6.20 -4.92 5.21
N SER A 492 5.57 -5.50 6.22
CA SER A 492 4.29 -5.01 6.79
C SER A 492 4.45 -3.82 7.73
N LEU A 493 5.65 -3.63 8.25
CA LEU A 493 5.93 -2.71 9.32
C LEU A 493 6.07 -1.26 8.79
N LYS A 494 5.38 -0.33 9.46
CA LYS A 494 5.26 1.09 9.08
C LYS A 494 5.57 1.97 10.30
N GLY A 495 6.30 3.08 10.10
CA GLY A 495 6.53 4.11 11.14
C GLY A 495 7.99 4.31 11.53
N ASP A 496 8.22 5.18 12.53
CA ASP A 496 9.52 5.36 13.20
C ASP A 496 9.86 4.07 13.96
N TRP A 497 10.71 3.27 13.33
CA TRP A 497 10.85 1.86 13.59
C TRP A 497 11.87 1.56 14.70
N PHE A 498 11.50 0.64 15.59
CA PHE A 498 12.21 0.03 16.73
C PHE A 498 13.03 0.95 17.68
N THR A 499 13.13 0.50 18.93
CA THR A 499 14.26 0.83 19.81
C THR A 499 15.57 0.64 19.03
N GLU A 500 16.58 1.47 19.31
CA GLU A 500 17.85 1.45 18.54
C GLU A 500 18.47 0.04 18.49
N SER A 501 18.37 -0.73 19.56
CA SER A 501 18.85 -2.11 19.69
C SER A 501 18.26 -3.08 18.67
N LEU A 502 16.94 -3.06 18.45
CA LEU A 502 16.28 -3.95 17.51
C LEU A 502 16.58 -3.56 16.06
N LEU A 503 16.79 -2.27 15.78
CA LEU A 503 17.25 -1.82 14.47
C LEU A 503 18.68 -2.29 14.18
N GLU A 504 19.58 -2.17 15.15
CA GLU A 504 20.95 -2.71 15.05
C GLU A 504 20.95 -4.21 14.78
N GLU A 505 20.16 -4.99 15.53
CA GLU A 505 20.04 -6.44 15.31
C GLU A 505 19.40 -6.78 13.96
N THR A 506 18.46 -5.95 13.47
CA THR A 506 17.88 -6.12 12.13
C THR A 506 18.96 -5.96 11.05
N VAL A 507 19.80 -4.92 11.16
CA VAL A 507 20.93 -4.71 10.25
C VAL A 507 21.94 -5.84 10.37
N ALA A 508 22.28 -6.29 11.59
CA ALA A 508 23.17 -7.43 11.80
C ALA A 508 22.63 -8.72 11.17
N THR A 509 21.33 -8.96 11.27
CA THR A 509 20.66 -10.11 10.63
C THR A 509 20.72 -10.01 9.11
N LEU A 510 20.49 -8.83 8.54
CA LEU A 510 20.64 -8.59 7.09
C LEU A 510 22.08 -8.79 6.61
N LEU A 511 23.08 -8.39 7.41
CA LEU A 511 24.49 -8.66 7.11
C LEU A 511 24.79 -10.16 7.09
N ARG A 512 24.25 -10.92 8.04
CA ARG A 512 24.41 -12.39 8.09
C ARG A 512 23.79 -13.08 6.88
N LEU A 513 22.71 -12.51 6.33
CA LEU A 513 21.96 -13.05 5.18
C LEU A 513 22.30 -12.30 3.86
N MET A 514 23.41 -11.57 3.82
CA MET A 514 23.78 -10.69 2.71
C MET A 514 23.92 -11.42 1.36
N ASP A 515 24.34 -12.69 1.40
CA ASP A 515 24.50 -13.51 0.20
C ASP A 515 23.16 -13.82 -0.49
N GLU A 516 22.04 -13.79 0.25
CA GLU A 516 20.70 -13.97 -0.31
C GLU A 516 20.16 -12.72 -1.02
N ILE A 517 20.83 -11.57 -0.91
CA ILE A 517 20.47 -10.34 -1.62
C ILE A 517 20.78 -10.49 -3.11
N ASN A 518 19.75 -10.34 -3.95
CA ASN A 518 19.80 -10.55 -5.40
C ASN A 518 18.81 -9.62 -6.13
N SER A 519 18.77 -9.67 -7.47
CA SER A 519 17.92 -8.80 -8.29
C SER A 519 16.43 -8.82 -7.94
N LYS A 520 15.91 -9.87 -7.29
CA LYS A 520 14.49 -10.02 -6.95
C LYS A 520 14.08 -9.32 -5.66
N ASN A 521 15.02 -9.07 -4.74
CA ASN A 521 14.73 -8.48 -3.42
C ASN A 521 15.49 -7.17 -3.15
N VAL A 522 16.47 -6.83 -3.99
CA VAL A 522 17.37 -5.68 -3.78
C VAL A 522 16.61 -4.35 -3.67
N ALA A 523 15.60 -4.11 -4.50
CA ALA A 523 14.84 -2.85 -4.50
C ALA A 523 14.00 -2.68 -3.24
N GLU A 524 13.39 -3.78 -2.80
CA GLU A 524 12.59 -3.86 -1.59
C GLU A 524 13.47 -3.60 -0.35
N ILE A 525 14.64 -4.25 -0.26
CA ILE A 525 15.62 -4.07 0.83
C ILE A 525 16.20 -2.65 0.83
N ALA A 526 16.57 -2.11 -0.34
CA ALA A 526 17.06 -0.74 -0.48
C ALA A 526 16.04 0.29 0.01
N SER A 527 14.77 0.12 -0.37
CA SER A 527 13.66 0.95 0.08
C SER A 527 13.40 0.83 1.58
N PHE A 528 13.65 -0.33 2.19
CA PHE A 528 13.62 -0.50 3.63
C PHE A 528 14.75 0.27 4.32
N ILE A 529 16.00 0.11 3.88
CA ILE A 529 17.16 0.81 4.45
C ILE A 529 17.00 2.34 4.38
N SER A 530 16.44 2.87 3.29
CA SER A 530 16.16 4.31 3.17
C SER A 530 15.26 4.84 4.31
N ARG A 531 14.31 4.03 4.78
CA ARG A 531 13.37 4.40 5.85
C ARG A 531 13.97 4.29 7.26
N THR A 532 15.00 3.47 7.46
CA THR A 532 15.59 3.26 8.80
C THR A 532 16.42 4.45 9.27
N ASN A 533 16.91 5.29 8.34
CA ASN A 533 17.93 6.32 8.61
C ASN A 533 19.20 5.73 9.28
N TYR A 534 19.48 4.45 9.07
CA TYR A 534 20.63 3.74 9.61
C TYR A 534 21.64 3.49 8.49
N LEU A 535 22.85 4.04 8.60
CA LEU A 535 23.89 3.90 7.59
C LEU A 535 24.74 2.66 7.86
N ASN A 536 24.66 1.68 6.97
CA ASN A 536 25.56 0.53 6.93
C ASN A 536 26.17 0.43 5.52
N THR A 537 27.47 0.68 5.41
CA THR A 537 28.17 0.76 4.12
C THR A 537 28.20 -0.59 3.41
N LEU A 538 28.46 -1.69 4.13
CA LEU A 538 28.54 -3.03 3.56
C LEU A 538 27.24 -3.47 2.87
N LEU A 539 26.08 -3.17 3.46
CA LEU A 539 24.78 -3.45 2.84
C LEU A 539 24.56 -2.59 1.58
N LEU A 540 24.91 -1.31 1.62
CA LEU A 540 24.79 -0.41 0.48
C LEU A 540 25.72 -0.80 -0.66
N ASP A 541 26.94 -1.22 -0.34
CA ASP A 541 27.93 -1.73 -1.31
C ASP A 541 27.44 -3.02 -1.96
N ARG A 542 26.84 -3.93 -1.17
CA ARG A 542 26.22 -5.14 -1.71
C ARG A 542 25.06 -4.80 -2.66
N ILE A 543 24.20 -3.86 -2.28
CA ILE A 543 23.10 -3.39 -3.13
C ILE A 543 23.64 -2.86 -4.46
N ALA A 544 24.63 -1.97 -4.41
CA ALA A 544 25.25 -1.43 -5.62
C ALA A 544 25.84 -2.55 -6.48
N SER A 545 26.57 -3.49 -5.88
CA SER A 545 27.21 -4.62 -6.56
C SER A 545 26.20 -5.51 -7.29
N VAL A 546 25.11 -5.90 -6.62
CA VAL A 546 24.04 -6.70 -7.22
C VAL A 546 23.41 -5.99 -8.41
N VAL A 547 23.16 -4.67 -8.29
CA VAL A 547 22.55 -3.89 -9.36
C VAL A 547 23.47 -3.79 -10.57
N VAL A 548 24.76 -3.50 -10.38
CA VAL A 548 25.74 -3.46 -11.48
C VAL A 548 25.82 -4.82 -12.19
N GLN A 549 25.78 -5.93 -11.45
CA GLN A 549 25.90 -7.27 -12.03
C GLN A 549 24.62 -7.77 -12.71
N GLN A 550 23.43 -7.29 -12.30
CA GLN A 550 22.15 -7.92 -12.66
C GLN A 550 21.07 -6.90 -13.06
N ILE A 551 21.46 -5.69 -13.52
CA ILE A 551 20.52 -4.62 -13.90
C ILE A 551 19.45 -5.07 -14.90
N GLU A 552 19.80 -5.95 -15.84
CA GLU A 552 18.90 -6.47 -16.88
C GLU A 552 17.71 -7.24 -16.30
N LYS A 553 17.85 -7.77 -15.07
CA LYS A 553 16.80 -8.51 -14.36
C LYS A 553 15.95 -7.61 -13.45
N ILE A 554 16.29 -6.32 -13.34
CA ILE A 554 15.61 -5.35 -12.48
C ILE A 554 14.70 -4.49 -13.33
N HIS A 555 13.44 -4.33 -12.90
CA HIS A 555 12.51 -3.51 -13.64
C HIS A 555 12.88 -2.02 -13.48
N PRO A 556 12.82 -1.18 -14.53
CA PRO A 556 13.14 0.25 -14.43
C PRO A 556 12.38 1.00 -13.31
N PHE A 557 11.17 0.53 -12.97
CA PHE A 557 10.34 1.16 -11.92
C PHE A 557 10.90 0.96 -10.50
N GLU A 558 11.80 -0.01 -10.33
CA GLU A 558 12.43 -0.33 -9.05
C GLU A 558 13.67 0.52 -8.77
N ILE A 559 14.24 1.16 -9.80
CA ILE A 559 15.50 1.93 -9.72
C ILE A 559 15.39 3.10 -8.74
N LEU A 560 14.23 3.77 -8.66
CA LEU A 560 14.01 4.80 -7.64
C LEU A 560 14.21 4.23 -6.24
N GLY A 561 13.58 3.08 -5.93
CA GLY A 561 13.70 2.40 -4.64
C GLY A 561 15.15 2.03 -4.30
N ILE A 562 15.92 1.64 -5.32
CA ILE A 562 17.35 1.30 -5.21
C ILE A 562 18.23 2.53 -4.92
N ILE A 563 17.93 3.69 -5.52
CA ILE A 563 18.70 4.93 -5.34
C ILE A 563 18.39 5.63 -4.02
N LEU A 564 17.16 5.50 -3.52
CA LEU A 564 16.68 6.16 -2.30
C LEU A 564 17.61 6.05 -1.07
N PRO A 565 18.19 4.89 -0.71
CA PRO A 565 19.07 4.82 0.46
C PRO A 565 20.37 5.61 0.28
N PHE A 566 21.00 5.58 -0.90
CA PHE A 566 22.22 6.37 -1.18
C PHE A 566 21.94 7.86 -1.04
N SER A 567 20.83 8.31 -1.63
CA SER A 567 20.36 9.70 -1.54
C SER A 567 19.99 10.13 -0.12
N ALA A 568 19.24 9.32 0.61
CA ALA A 568 18.78 9.65 1.95
C ALA A 568 19.93 9.66 2.96
N LEU A 569 20.83 8.68 2.88
CA LEU A 569 21.93 8.48 3.82
C LEU A 569 23.21 9.19 3.39
N ASN A 570 23.22 9.88 2.25
CA ASN A 570 24.39 10.60 1.71
C ASN A 570 25.63 9.69 1.62
N TYR A 571 25.49 8.58 0.91
CA TYR A 571 26.55 7.59 0.79
C TYR A 571 26.84 7.29 -0.68
N ASP A 572 28.11 7.35 -1.04
CA ASP A 572 28.63 6.98 -2.36
C ASP A 572 29.32 5.62 -2.26
N PRO A 573 28.83 4.59 -2.98
CA PRO A 573 29.47 3.28 -2.96
C PRO A 573 30.82 3.32 -3.71
N PRO A 574 31.75 2.38 -3.47
CA PRO A 574 33.07 2.34 -4.14
C PRO A 574 33.01 2.33 -5.67
N GLN A 575 31.91 1.85 -6.24
CA GLN A 575 31.64 1.78 -7.68
C GLN A 575 30.54 2.77 -8.11
N ASN A 576 30.47 3.93 -7.46
CA ASN A 576 29.44 4.96 -7.67
C ASN A 576 29.23 5.34 -9.14
N ASP A 577 30.31 5.65 -9.87
CA ASP A 577 30.25 6.10 -11.25
C ASP A 577 29.58 5.05 -12.13
N GLU A 578 30.02 3.80 -12.02
CA GLU A 578 29.48 2.68 -12.79
C GLU A 578 28.03 2.37 -12.40
N PHE A 579 27.75 2.37 -11.10
CA PHE A 579 26.42 2.10 -10.56
C PHE A 579 25.38 3.11 -11.06
N PHE A 580 25.64 4.42 -10.91
CA PHE A 580 24.70 5.45 -11.37
C PHE A 580 24.61 5.48 -12.89
N ARG A 581 25.73 5.33 -13.61
CA ARG A 581 25.75 5.26 -15.07
C ARG A 581 24.84 4.15 -15.59
N ILE A 582 24.98 2.93 -15.08
CA ILE A 582 24.14 1.78 -15.48
C ILE A 582 22.65 2.03 -15.14
N CYS A 583 22.35 2.53 -13.93
CA CYS A 583 20.98 2.82 -13.53
C CYS A 583 20.30 3.82 -14.48
N ILE A 584 21.00 4.89 -14.86
CA ILE A 584 20.47 5.92 -15.76
C ILE A 584 20.34 5.41 -17.20
N GLN A 585 21.33 4.67 -17.71
CA GLN A 585 21.23 4.08 -19.05
C GLN A 585 20.04 3.13 -19.17
N HIS A 586 19.80 2.31 -18.13
CA HIS A 586 18.64 1.43 -18.08
C HIS A 586 17.32 2.22 -18.07
N LEU A 587 17.26 3.32 -17.30
CA LEU A 587 16.09 4.19 -17.22
C LEU A 587 15.80 5.00 -18.50
N ASN A 588 16.84 5.39 -19.25
CA ASN A 588 16.72 6.25 -20.43
C ASN A 588 15.74 5.69 -21.47
N SER A 589 15.71 4.36 -21.65
CA SER A 589 14.80 3.67 -22.57
C SER A 589 13.32 3.76 -22.16
N TYR A 590 13.03 4.14 -20.90
CA TYR A 590 11.70 4.13 -20.31
C TYR A 590 11.23 5.50 -19.81
N LEU A 591 12.02 6.57 -19.97
CA LEU A 591 11.69 7.91 -19.47
C LEU A 591 10.31 8.42 -19.91
N SER A 592 9.88 8.12 -21.14
CA SER A 592 8.57 8.52 -21.64
C SER A 592 7.40 7.76 -20.99
N GLY A 593 7.65 6.53 -20.51
CA GLY A 593 6.66 5.67 -19.86
C GLY A 593 6.53 5.90 -18.36
N LEU A 594 7.55 6.49 -17.73
CA LEU A 594 7.57 6.75 -16.30
C LEU A 594 6.59 7.86 -15.90
N GLU A 595 5.95 7.68 -14.74
CA GLU A 595 5.00 8.66 -14.23
C GLU A 595 5.70 9.90 -13.65
N PRO A 596 5.19 11.12 -13.91
CA PRO A 596 5.79 12.36 -13.45
C PRO A 596 6.22 12.42 -11.97
N PRO A 597 5.40 11.96 -10.99
CA PRO A 597 5.85 11.94 -9.60
C PRO A 597 7.12 11.12 -9.39
N MET A 598 7.22 9.95 -10.04
CA MET A 598 8.38 9.07 -9.92
C MET A 598 9.64 9.75 -10.48
N LEU A 599 9.52 10.42 -11.64
CA LEU A 599 10.62 11.16 -12.24
C LEU A 599 11.07 12.33 -11.37
N VAL A 600 10.13 13.06 -10.74
CA VAL A 600 10.46 14.14 -9.79
C VAL A 600 11.20 13.60 -8.56
N PHE A 601 10.73 12.50 -7.97
CA PHE A 601 11.41 11.87 -6.83
C PHE A 601 12.80 11.37 -7.20
N LEU A 602 12.94 10.73 -8.38
CA LEU A 602 14.21 10.26 -8.90
C LEU A 602 15.19 11.41 -9.13
N GLY A 603 14.76 12.45 -9.85
CA GLY A 603 15.56 13.64 -10.12
C GLY A 603 16.02 14.31 -8.83
N PHE A 604 15.12 14.49 -7.86
CA PHE A 604 15.49 15.00 -6.53
C PHE A 604 16.51 14.10 -5.83
N SER A 605 16.32 12.78 -5.87
CA SER A 605 17.21 11.85 -5.19
C SER A 605 18.63 11.87 -5.77
N LEU A 606 18.75 11.97 -7.09
CA LEU A 606 20.03 12.13 -7.79
C LEU A 606 20.65 13.51 -7.52
N ALA A 607 19.86 14.59 -7.52
CA ALA A 607 20.34 15.93 -7.18
C ALA A 607 20.88 16.01 -5.75
N ALA A 608 20.25 15.31 -4.79
CA ALA A 608 20.78 15.22 -3.43
C ALA A 608 22.18 14.59 -3.38
N LEU A 609 22.47 13.65 -4.28
CA LEU A 609 23.78 13.02 -4.48
C LEU A 609 24.74 13.87 -5.34
N GLY A 610 24.27 14.98 -5.93
CA GLY A 610 25.06 15.79 -6.84
C GLY A 610 25.15 15.21 -8.27
N TYR A 611 24.27 14.27 -8.63
CA TYR A 611 24.22 13.67 -9.96
C TYR A 611 23.06 14.26 -10.79
N PHE A 612 23.35 14.78 -11.98
CA PHE A 612 22.39 15.53 -12.80
C PHE A 612 22.35 15.02 -14.25
N PRO A 613 21.69 13.88 -14.52
CA PRO A 613 21.64 13.34 -15.86
C PRO A 613 20.80 14.22 -16.79
N GLU A 614 21.41 14.69 -17.88
CA GLU A 614 20.84 15.67 -18.79
C GLU A 614 19.51 15.20 -19.42
N ASP A 615 19.42 13.95 -19.86
CA ASP A 615 18.20 13.38 -20.45
C ASP A 615 17.02 13.41 -19.48
N LEU A 616 17.28 13.11 -18.20
CA LEU A 616 16.27 13.14 -17.14
C LEU A 616 15.82 14.58 -16.87
N LEU A 617 16.75 15.53 -16.78
CA LEU A 617 16.42 16.94 -16.57
C LEU A 617 15.62 17.51 -17.73
N LYS A 618 16.01 17.23 -18.98
CA LYS A 618 15.25 17.63 -20.17
C LYS A 618 13.85 17.01 -20.21
N ALA A 619 13.70 15.77 -19.74
CA ALA A 619 12.39 15.13 -19.64
C ALA A 619 11.49 15.81 -18.59
N ILE A 620 12.04 16.17 -17.43
CA ILE A 620 11.30 16.78 -16.31
C ILE A 620 10.99 18.27 -16.58
N PHE A 621 11.98 19.05 -17.00
CA PHE A 621 11.83 20.51 -17.20
C PHE A 621 11.34 20.85 -18.62
N ASN A 622 10.32 20.12 -19.07
CA ASN A 622 9.62 20.34 -20.33
C ASN A 622 8.17 20.76 -20.07
N ILE A 623 7.66 21.72 -20.85
CA ILE A 623 6.26 22.20 -20.79
C ILE A 623 5.26 21.03 -20.88
N LYS A 624 5.50 20.07 -21.77
CA LYS A 624 4.63 18.87 -21.89
C LYS A 624 4.60 18.06 -20.60
N PHE A 625 5.75 17.87 -19.97
CA PHE A 625 5.84 17.15 -18.71
C PHE A 625 5.16 17.90 -17.55
N LEU A 626 5.42 19.21 -17.42
CA LEU A 626 4.81 20.04 -16.37
C LEU A 626 3.28 20.08 -16.51
N SER A 627 2.77 20.22 -17.73
CA SER A 627 1.32 20.16 -17.99
C SER A 627 0.71 18.80 -17.65
N LYS A 628 1.40 17.69 -17.98
CA LYS A 628 0.99 16.33 -17.57
C LYS A 628 0.98 16.21 -16.05
N MET A 629 2.00 16.73 -15.37
CA MET A 629 2.09 16.71 -13.91
C MET A 629 0.93 17.46 -13.26
N ASP A 630 0.61 18.69 -13.71
CA ASP A 630 -0.50 19.47 -13.16
C ASP A 630 -1.82 18.69 -13.23
N SER A 631 -2.10 18.04 -14.37
CA SER A 631 -3.30 17.20 -14.52
C SER A 631 -3.33 15.97 -13.60
N GLN A 632 -2.17 15.42 -13.26
CA GLN A 632 -2.06 14.27 -12.37
C GLN A 632 -2.13 14.67 -10.89
N LEU A 633 -1.59 15.83 -10.52
CA LEU A 633 -1.64 16.36 -9.16
C LEU A 633 -3.09 16.54 -8.67
N GLU A 634 -4.03 16.86 -9.57
CA GLU A 634 -5.47 16.93 -9.27
C GLU A 634 -6.08 15.59 -8.83
N LEU A 635 -5.49 14.46 -9.21
CA LEU A 635 -5.97 13.11 -8.89
C LEU A 635 -5.33 12.54 -7.61
N LEU A 636 -4.31 13.20 -7.06
CA LEU A 636 -3.61 12.74 -5.87
C LEU A 636 -4.27 13.23 -4.59
N CYS A 637 -4.12 12.45 -3.50
CA CYS A 637 -4.48 12.93 -2.17
C CYS A 637 -3.62 14.16 -1.78
N SER A 638 -4.16 15.02 -0.92
CA SER A 638 -3.56 16.33 -0.60
C SER A 638 -2.12 16.19 -0.07
N SER A 639 -1.89 15.17 0.75
CA SER A 639 -0.59 14.89 1.35
C SER A 639 0.47 14.47 0.33
N LEU A 640 0.12 13.61 -0.62
CA LEU A 640 1.05 13.17 -1.68
C LEU A 640 1.29 14.27 -2.71
N ASN A 641 0.23 14.98 -3.13
CA ASN A 641 0.34 16.14 -4.01
C ASN A 641 1.35 17.16 -3.44
N ARG A 642 1.17 17.55 -2.17
CA ARG A 642 2.08 18.49 -1.50
C ARG A 642 3.53 17.97 -1.47
N ARG A 643 3.74 16.67 -1.22
CA ARG A 643 5.09 16.06 -1.25
C ARG A 643 5.72 16.15 -2.64
N VAL A 644 4.97 15.85 -3.71
CA VAL A 644 5.46 15.92 -5.09
C VAL A 644 5.82 17.36 -5.45
N GLN A 645 4.94 18.32 -5.17
CA GLN A 645 5.21 19.75 -5.42
C GLN A 645 6.45 20.26 -4.67
N PHE A 646 6.62 19.86 -3.40
CA PHE A 646 7.83 20.19 -2.65
C PHE A 646 9.09 19.60 -3.27
N ARG A 647 9.04 18.35 -3.73
CA ARG A 647 10.19 17.69 -4.36
C ARG A 647 10.53 18.30 -5.71
N LEU A 648 9.54 18.67 -6.51
CA LEU A 648 9.77 19.41 -7.75
C LEU A 648 10.45 20.75 -7.46
N MET A 649 9.98 21.48 -6.46
CA MET A 649 10.59 22.74 -6.04
C MET A 649 12.04 22.55 -5.56
N GLU A 650 12.31 21.53 -4.75
CA GLU A 650 13.66 21.23 -4.29
C GLU A 650 14.58 20.80 -5.44
N LEU A 651 14.06 20.06 -6.41
CA LEU A 651 14.79 19.69 -7.62
C LEU A 651 15.09 20.91 -8.50
N ASN A 652 14.10 21.77 -8.79
CA ASN A 652 14.30 23.00 -9.55
C ASN A 652 15.33 23.90 -8.86
N ARG A 653 15.27 24.01 -7.53
CA ARG A 653 16.28 24.71 -6.74
C ARG A 653 17.68 24.15 -6.94
N ALA A 654 17.83 22.83 -6.89
CA ALA A 654 19.13 22.19 -7.07
C ALA A 654 19.69 22.44 -8.47
N VAL A 655 18.86 22.28 -9.51
CA VAL A 655 19.28 22.50 -10.90
C VAL A 655 19.67 23.96 -11.16
N CYS A 656 18.90 24.93 -10.66
CA CYS A 656 19.24 26.35 -10.83
C CYS A 656 20.56 26.75 -10.15
N LEU A 657 20.93 26.06 -9.06
CA LEU A 657 22.14 26.39 -8.29
C LEU A 657 23.36 25.59 -8.74
N GLU A 658 23.22 24.28 -8.90
CA GLU A 658 24.33 23.38 -9.21
C GLU A 658 24.58 23.25 -10.72
N CYS A 659 23.60 23.55 -11.58
CA CYS A 659 23.71 23.38 -13.04
C CYS A 659 23.16 24.59 -13.84
N PRO A 660 23.68 25.80 -13.65
CA PRO A 660 23.21 27.01 -14.34
C PRO A 660 23.32 26.93 -15.87
N GLU A 661 24.19 26.09 -16.41
CA GLU A 661 24.40 25.84 -17.84
C GLU A 661 23.14 25.31 -18.57
N TYR A 662 22.23 24.63 -17.86
CA TYR A 662 20.97 24.17 -18.45
C TYR A 662 19.93 25.28 -18.65
N GLN A 663 20.17 26.48 -18.10
CA GLN A 663 19.31 27.66 -18.26
C GLN A 663 17.85 27.43 -17.83
N ILE A 664 17.61 26.48 -16.93
CA ILE A 664 16.28 26.22 -16.38
C ILE A 664 15.95 27.36 -15.39
N PRO A 665 14.83 28.08 -15.59
CA PRO A 665 14.48 29.19 -14.72
C PRO A 665 13.98 28.70 -13.36
N TRP A 666 14.11 29.55 -12.34
CA TRP A 666 13.37 29.41 -11.10
C TRP A 666 11.92 29.84 -11.29
N PHE A 667 10.96 28.97 -10.99
CA PHE A 667 9.53 29.24 -11.18
C PHE A 667 8.66 28.97 -9.94
N HIS A 668 9.27 28.84 -8.76
CA HIS A 668 8.57 28.48 -7.52
C HIS A 668 8.41 29.63 -6.51
N ASP A 669 8.65 30.89 -6.89
CA ASP A 669 8.51 32.05 -5.99
C ASP A 669 7.16 32.10 -5.26
N ARG A 670 6.06 32.05 -6.01
CA ARG A 670 4.70 32.11 -5.45
C ARG A 670 4.43 30.94 -4.51
N PHE A 671 4.86 29.74 -4.87
CA PHE A 671 4.70 28.54 -4.06
C PHE A 671 5.45 28.67 -2.72
N CYS A 672 6.70 29.13 -2.75
CA CYS A 672 7.49 29.33 -1.54
C CYS A 672 6.95 30.44 -0.64
N GLN A 673 6.48 31.56 -1.20
CA GLN A 673 5.87 32.65 -0.43
C GLN A 673 4.59 32.19 0.29
N GLN A 674 3.72 31.43 -0.38
CA GLN A 674 2.52 30.87 0.23
C GLN A 674 2.83 29.90 1.37
N GLN A 675 3.90 29.12 1.24
CA GLN A 675 4.34 28.21 2.30
C GLN A 675 4.94 28.97 3.49
N TYR A 676 5.77 29.98 3.23
CA TYR A 676 6.39 30.79 4.29
C TYR A 676 5.36 31.56 5.10
N ASN A 677 4.34 32.16 4.47
CA ASN A 677 3.29 32.90 5.17
C ASN A 677 2.47 32.03 6.14
N LYS A 678 2.45 30.70 5.95
CA LYS A 678 1.83 29.74 6.88
C LYS A 678 2.75 29.38 8.06
N ASP A 679 4.06 29.53 7.89
CA ASP A 679 5.12 29.16 8.83
C ASP A 679 5.73 30.40 9.53
N ILE A 680 5.01 31.52 9.64
CA ILE A 680 5.40 32.69 10.46
C ILE A 680 5.33 32.30 11.95
N GLY A 681 6.23 31.40 12.35
CA GLY A 681 6.45 31.01 13.72
C GLY A 681 7.39 32.01 14.36
N SER A 682 6.92 32.68 15.40
CA SER A 682 7.77 33.35 16.39
C SER A 682 8.96 32.47 16.75
N MET A 683 10.18 33.03 16.81
CA MET A 683 11.37 32.30 17.27
C MET A 683 11.05 31.56 18.57
N ASN A 684 11.38 30.28 18.62
CA ASN A 684 11.21 29.51 19.85
C ASN A 684 12.17 30.02 20.95
N GLY A 685 11.93 29.61 22.21
CA GLY A 685 12.73 30.07 23.34
C GLY A 685 14.24 29.82 23.19
N ALA A 686 14.61 28.66 22.62
CA ALA A 686 16.00 28.30 22.36
C ALA A 686 16.64 29.20 21.30
N GLN A 687 15.94 29.47 20.19
CA GLN A 687 16.40 30.37 19.12
C GLN A 687 16.59 31.79 19.65
N LYS A 688 15.69 32.28 20.52
CA LYS A 688 15.86 33.59 21.18
C LYS A 688 17.10 33.64 22.07
N GLN A 689 17.39 32.56 22.81
CA GLN A 689 18.59 32.48 23.64
C GLN A 689 19.87 32.47 22.79
N ILE A 690 19.88 31.67 21.72
CA ILE A 690 20.99 31.61 20.76
C ILE A 690 21.21 32.97 20.10
N TYR A 691 20.15 33.63 19.66
CA TYR A 691 20.22 34.98 19.10
C TYR A 691 20.89 35.98 20.05
N LYS A 692 20.50 35.97 21.33
CA LYS A 692 21.13 36.82 22.35
C LYS A 692 22.62 36.51 22.52
N MET A 693 22.98 35.22 22.61
CA MET A 693 24.40 34.83 22.71
C MET A 693 25.20 35.25 21.48
N LEU A 694 24.66 35.08 20.28
CA LEU A 694 25.31 35.52 19.04
C LEU A 694 25.47 37.04 18.98
N ALA A 695 24.44 37.79 19.40
CA ALA A 695 24.53 39.24 19.49
C ALA A 695 25.63 39.70 20.47
N GLU A 696 25.78 39.02 21.62
CA GLU A 696 26.88 39.28 22.56
C GLU A 696 28.24 38.93 21.97
N VAL A 697 28.36 37.79 21.28
CA VAL A 697 29.61 37.33 20.63
C VAL A 697 30.03 38.26 19.49
N LEU A 698 29.08 38.80 18.73
CA LEU A 698 29.32 39.62 17.54
C LEU A 698 29.30 41.14 17.83
N GLY A 699 29.19 41.54 19.11
CA GLY A 699 29.28 42.94 19.54
C GLY A 699 28.02 43.78 19.32
N GLY A 700 26.86 43.16 19.10
CA GLY A 700 25.57 43.85 18.97
C GLY A 700 24.49 43.04 18.25
N THR A 701 23.21 43.35 18.52
CA THR A 701 22.06 42.74 17.83
C THR A 701 21.97 43.13 16.36
N ASN A 702 22.54 44.27 15.98
CA ASN A 702 22.67 44.74 14.61
C ASN A 702 23.67 43.94 13.77
N CYS A 703 24.48 43.05 14.37
CA CYS A 703 25.44 42.20 13.67
C CYS A 703 24.88 40.80 13.31
N VAL A 704 23.63 40.49 13.68
CA VAL A 704 22.99 39.18 13.48
C VAL A 704 21.62 39.35 12.86
N LYS A 705 21.34 38.60 11.78
CA LYS A 705 19.98 38.40 11.26
C LYS A 705 19.50 37.00 11.59
N ALA A 706 18.28 36.88 12.08
CA ALA A 706 17.65 35.59 12.36
C ALA A 706 16.66 35.20 11.25
N SER A 707 16.50 33.89 11.02
CA SER A 707 15.53 33.31 10.07
C SER A 707 15.60 33.94 8.66
N VAL A 708 16.81 34.08 8.12
CA VAL A 708 17.02 34.65 6.78
C VAL A 708 16.59 33.66 5.71
N LEU A 709 15.94 34.17 4.66
CA LEU A 709 15.66 33.42 3.43
C LEU A 709 16.66 33.84 2.35
N THR A 710 17.24 32.85 1.69
CA THR A 710 18.04 33.09 0.47
C THR A 710 17.13 33.38 -0.73
N PRO A 711 17.68 33.88 -1.86
CA PRO A 711 16.89 34.11 -3.09
C PRO A 711 16.13 32.86 -3.59
N TYR A 712 16.64 31.66 -3.29
CA TYR A 712 15.99 30.39 -3.61
C TYR A 712 15.30 29.75 -2.39
N TYR A 713 14.91 30.54 -1.39
CA TYR A 713 14.14 30.12 -0.21
C TYR A 713 14.77 28.96 0.59
N HIS A 714 16.10 28.93 0.71
CA HIS A 714 16.73 28.20 1.82
C HIS A 714 16.56 29.03 3.09
N ARG A 715 16.11 28.37 4.17
CA ARG A 715 16.06 28.98 5.50
C ARG A 715 17.42 28.87 6.17
N ILE A 716 17.95 30.00 6.63
CA ILE A 716 19.16 30.09 7.45
C ILE A 716 18.73 30.49 8.85
N ASP A 717 19.25 29.81 9.88
CA ASP A 717 18.85 30.10 11.27
C ASP A 717 19.37 31.47 11.70
N PHE A 718 20.68 31.71 11.49
CA PHE A 718 21.31 33.01 11.74
C PHE A 718 22.34 33.36 10.65
N GLU A 719 22.39 34.63 10.26
CA GLU A 719 23.33 35.18 9.29
C GLU A 719 24.14 36.31 9.94
N CYS A 720 25.46 36.31 9.79
CA CYS A 720 26.33 37.44 10.12
C CYS A 720 27.32 37.72 8.99
N VAL A 721 27.91 38.91 8.98
CA VAL A 721 28.93 39.31 8.00
C VAL A 721 30.19 39.72 8.75
N LEU A 722 31.33 39.17 8.35
CA LEU A 722 32.64 39.56 8.85
C LEU A 722 33.41 40.32 7.77
N ASP A 723 34.16 41.35 8.15
CA ASP A 723 35.07 42.04 7.23
C ASP A 723 36.36 41.23 6.97
N LYS A 724 37.27 41.79 6.14
CA LYS A 724 38.59 41.19 5.86
C LYS A 724 39.44 40.91 7.11
N LYS A 725 39.18 41.62 8.22
CA LYS A 725 39.89 41.48 9.50
C LYS A 725 39.10 40.61 10.49
N LYS A 726 38.11 39.85 10.01
CA LYS A 726 37.20 39.02 10.82
C LYS A 726 36.42 39.82 11.86
N LYS A 727 36.20 41.14 11.65
CA LYS A 727 35.35 41.96 12.52
C LYS A 727 33.89 41.92 12.06
N PRO A 728 32.92 41.75 12.97
CA PRO A 728 31.50 41.78 12.62
C PRO A 728 31.08 43.13 12.03
N LEU A 729 30.35 43.08 10.91
CA LEU A 729 29.77 44.25 10.28
C LEU A 729 28.29 44.38 10.68
N PRO A 730 27.86 45.55 11.18
CA PRO A 730 26.45 45.77 11.46
C PRO A 730 25.67 45.86 10.14
N TYR A 731 24.51 45.24 10.10
CA TYR A 731 23.52 45.45 9.05
C TYR A 731 23.01 46.89 9.18
N GLY A 732 23.40 47.75 8.24
CA GLY A 732 23.21 49.20 8.32
C GLY A 732 21.78 49.62 8.70
N SER A 733 21.70 50.61 9.60
CA SER A 733 20.49 51.33 9.96
C SER A 733 20.02 52.21 8.80
N HIS A 734 18.84 51.94 8.24
CA HIS A 734 18.02 53.05 7.75
C HIS A 734 17.53 53.83 8.97
N ASN A 735 18.22 54.93 9.28
CA ASN A 735 17.85 56.02 10.18
C ASN A 735 16.90 55.70 11.35
N ILE A 736 17.45 55.24 12.49
CA ILE A 736 16.78 55.44 13.78
C ILE A 736 17.53 56.55 14.50
N THR A 737 17.00 57.76 14.37
CA THR A 737 17.42 58.93 15.12
C THR A 737 17.22 58.66 16.61
N LEU A 738 18.28 58.94 17.37
CA LEU A 738 18.41 58.82 18.80
C LEU A 738 17.24 59.52 19.54
N GLY A 739 16.50 58.77 20.36
CA GLY A 739 15.54 59.35 21.31
C GLY A 739 14.15 58.74 21.31
N LYS A 740 14.03 57.42 21.40
CA LYS A 740 12.91 56.67 22.02
C LYS A 740 13.22 55.17 21.90
N LEU A 741 13.16 54.45 23.02
CA LEU A 741 13.24 52.99 23.03
C LEU A 741 12.03 52.44 22.22
N PRO A 742 12.19 51.79 21.07
CA PRO A 742 11.03 51.30 20.32
C PRO A 742 10.61 49.95 20.87
N GLU A 743 9.32 49.82 21.18
CA GLU A 743 8.64 48.53 21.30
C GLU A 743 9.04 47.63 20.11
N MET A 744 9.51 46.42 20.40
CA MET A 744 10.04 45.45 19.43
C MET A 744 8.96 44.99 18.44
N HIS A 745 8.69 45.78 17.41
CA HIS A 745 8.07 45.33 16.18
C HIS A 745 9.17 44.92 15.19
N TRP A 746 9.29 43.61 14.96
CA TRP A 746 10.25 43.03 14.02
C TRP A 746 9.78 43.32 12.59
N GLU A 747 10.31 44.37 11.97
CA GLU A 747 10.12 44.59 10.53
C GLU A 747 10.81 43.48 9.74
N SER A 748 10.01 42.76 8.97
CA SER A 748 10.44 41.71 8.05
C SER A 748 11.11 42.38 6.85
N ASN A 749 12.41 42.62 6.92
CA ASN A 749 13.19 43.07 5.76
C ASN A 749 13.38 41.91 4.77
N THR A 750 12.33 41.59 4.02
CA THR A 750 12.34 40.77 2.78
C THR A 750 13.00 41.54 1.63
N GLN A 751 14.15 42.16 1.85
CA GLN A 751 15.06 42.46 0.75
C GLN A 751 15.75 41.15 0.38
N ILE A 752 15.36 40.59 -0.76
CA ILE A 752 16.08 39.51 -1.45
C ILE A 752 17.57 39.90 -1.45
N THR A 753 18.39 39.12 -0.73
CA THR A 753 19.74 39.45 -0.27
C THR A 753 20.77 39.53 -1.40
N GLY A 754 20.63 40.54 -2.26
CA GLY A 754 21.53 40.91 -3.34
C GLY A 754 22.47 42.07 -3.02
N SER A 755 22.60 42.49 -1.76
CA SER A 755 23.58 43.52 -1.40
C SER A 755 25.00 42.99 -1.60
N ARG A 756 25.76 43.62 -2.50
CA ARG A 756 27.20 43.35 -2.67
C ARG A 756 27.88 43.55 -1.32
N LEU A 757 28.51 42.48 -0.82
CA LEU A 757 29.34 42.57 0.38
C LEU A 757 30.54 43.49 0.10
N PRO A 758 31.04 44.21 1.12
CA PRO A 758 32.32 44.90 0.99
C PRO A 758 33.41 43.94 0.48
N PRO A 759 34.36 44.41 -0.35
CA PRO A 759 35.41 43.54 -0.87
C PRO A 759 36.11 42.77 0.25
N GLY A 760 36.21 41.44 0.11
CA GLY A 760 36.81 40.52 1.09
C GLY A 760 36.06 40.38 2.42
N ALA A 761 34.83 40.87 2.52
CA ALA A 761 33.92 40.48 3.60
C ALA A 761 33.31 39.10 3.29
N GLU A 762 33.05 38.34 4.35
CA GLU A 762 32.52 36.98 4.32
C GLU A 762 31.13 36.96 4.95
N ARG A 763 30.16 36.37 4.26
CA ARG A 763 28.81 36.16 4.79
C ARG A 763 28.74 34.77 5.39
N ILE A 764 28.44 34.70 6.68
CA ILE A 764 28.40 33.46 7.44
C ILE A 764 26.94 33.06 7.66
N ALA A 765 26.61 31.81 7.36
CA ALA A 765 25.36 31.17 7.73
C ALA A 765 25.61 30.20 8.88
N LEU A 766 25.04 30.49 10.05
CA LEU A 766 25.02 29.56 11.18
C LEU A 766 23.76 28.69 11.11
N GLN A 767 23.97 27.37 11.15
CA GLN A 767 22.91 26.37 11.10
C GLN A 767 22.98 25.44 12.30
N PHE A 768 21.87 25.34 13.03
CA PHE A 768 21.75 24.41 14.14
C PHE A 768 21.08 23.13 13.64
N LEU A 769 21.86 22.05 13.58
CA LEU A 769 21.42 20.79 13.00
C LEU A 769 20.80 19.90 14.09
N ASP A 770 19.51 19.59 13.95
CA ASP A 770 18.81 18.65 14.83
C ASP A 770 19.21 17.19 14.56
N SER A 771 18.72 16.26 15.38
CA SER A 771 18.99 14.83 15.21
C SER A 771 18.50 14.28 13.86
N ARG A 772 17.51 14.92 13.22
CA ARG A 772 17.00 14.50 11.91
C ARG A 772 17.93 14.87 10.77
N ALA A 773 18.93 15.72 11.00
CA ALA A 773 19.97 16.02 10.02
C ALA A 773 20.99 14.88 9.87
N PHE A 774 21.09 13.98 10.85
CA PHE A 774 22.11 12.92 10.90
C PHE A 774 21.49 11.52 10.76
N CYS A 775 22.35 10.53 10.49
CA CYS A 775 22.00 9.11 10.59
C CYS A 775 21.82 8.72 12.07
N ARG A 776 21.02 7.68 12.34
CA ARG A 776 20.70 7.27 13.72
C ARG A 776 21.91 6.68 14.46
N ASN A 777 22.78 5.97 13.75
CA ASN A 777 23.87 5.19 14.33
C ASN A 777 25.21 5.94 14.43
N ILE A 778 25.41 6.96 13.60
CA ILE A 778 26.67 7.71 13.54
C ILE A 778 26.39 9.19 13.22
N PRO A 779 27.29 10.12 13.59
CA PRO A 779 27.16 11.56 13.29
C PRO A 779 27.40 11.90 11.81
N HIS A 780 26.84 11.10 10.89
CA HIS A 780 26.92 11.28 9.45
C HIS A 780 25.77 12.13 8.93
N LEU A 781 26.08 13.18 8.17
CA LEU A 781 25.10 14.13 7.64
C LEU A 781 24.29 13.50 6.49
N LYS A 782 22.97 13.59 6.55
CA LYS A 782 22.06 13.03 5.52
C LYS A 782 21.96 13.92 4.28
N GLY A 783 21.51 13.32 3.16
CA GLY A 783 21.67 13.91 1.83
C GLY A 783 20.96 15.25 1.66
N LYS A 784 19.75 15.40 2.23
CA LYS A 784 19.04 16.69 2.20
C LYS A 784 19.80 17.81 2.91
N SER A 785 20.43 17.50 4.05
CA SER A 785 21.22 18.49 4.80
C SER A 785 22.55 18.78 4.11
N ALA A 786 23.19 17.75 3.52
CA ALA A 786 24.39 17.90 2.71
C ALA A 786 24.15 18.76 1.46
N MET A 787 23.09 18.49 0.70
CA MET A 787 22.70 19.30 -0.46
C MET A 787 22.40 20.76 -0.07
N LYS A 788 21.70 20.99 1.05
CA LYS A 788 21.48 22.35 1.56
C LYS A 788 22.80 23.08 1.84
N LYS A 789 23.81 22.40 2.39
CA LYS A 789 25.14 22.97 2.63
C LYS A 789 25.78 23.40 1.30
N ARG A 790 25.86 22.50 0.31
CA ARG A 790 26.41 22.81 -1.02
C ARG A 790 25.73 24.03 -1.66
N HIS A 791 24.40 24.06 -1.63
CA HIS A 791 23.61 25.16 -2.18
C HIS A 791 23.90 26.52 -1.52
N LEU A 792 24.14 26.55 -0.22
CA LEU A 792 24.46 27.80 0.47
C LEU A 792 25.89 28.25 0.17
N GLU A 793 26.82 27.32 0.04
CA GLU A 793 28.20 27.61 -0.41
C GLU A 793 28.21 28.21 -1.81
N ILE A 794 27.43 27.66 -2.74
CA ILE A 794 27.22 28.22 -4.10
C ILE A 794 26.66 29.65 -4.04
N LEU A 795 25.77 29.93 -3.07
CA LEU A 795 25.21 31.26 -2.85
C LEU A 795 26.19 32.24 -2.17
N GLY A 796 27.45 31.84 -1.96
CA GLY A 796 28.50 32.68 -1.40
C GLY A 796 28.51 32.76 0.12
N TYR A 797 27.87 31.81 0.80
CA TYR A 797 27.90 31.71 2.26
C TYR A 797 29.04 30.81 2.74
N HIS A 798 29.71 31.24 3.80
CA HIS A 798 30.51 30.37 4.65
C HIS A 798 29.61 29.70 5.68
N ILE A 799 29.57 28.36 5.71
CA ILE A 799 28.60 27.63 6.53
C ILE A 799 29.25 27.15 7.83
N ILE A 800 28.66 27.56 8.95
CA ILE A 800 28.98 27.01 10.27
C ILE A 800 27.81 26.14 10.69
N GLN A 801 28.01 24.83 10.63
CA GLN A 801 27.02 23.86 11.11
C GLN A 801 27.34 23.47 12.55
N ILE A 802 26.35 23.59 13.42
CA ILE A 802 26.44 23.29 14.84
C ILE A 802 25.57 22.05 15.11
N PRO A 803 26.18 20.87 15.27
CA PRO A 803 25.43 19.63 15.54
C PRO A 803 24.75 19.64 16.91
N HIS A 804 23.55 19.06 17.00
CA HIS A 804 22.84 18.95 18.28
C HIS A 804 23.62 18.18 19.36
N PHE A 805 24.41 17.17 18.99
CA PHE A 805 25.18 16.36 19.95
C PHE A 805 26.39 17.12 20.51
N GLU A 806 26.93 18.09 19.77
CA GLU A 806 27.94 19.03 20.29
C GLU A 806 27.26 20.09 21.16
N TRP A 807 26.23 20.74 20.64
CA TRP A 807 25.53 21.86 21.29
C TRP A 807 24.90 21.50 22.64
N ASN A 808 24.38 20.27 22.75
CA ASN A 808 23.77 19.75 23.96
C ASN A 808 24.73 18.91 24.81
N SER A 809 26.02 18.89 24.49
CA SER A 809 27.02 18.17 25.27
C SER A 809 27.20 18.76 26.67
N MET A 810 27.72 17.96 27.61
CA MET A 810 28.06 18.43 28.96
C MET A 810 29.10 19.56 28.93
N ALA A 811 30.00 19.55 27.94
CA ALA A 811 31.00 20.60 27.76
C ALA A 811 30.37 21.97 27.47
N LEU A 812 29.20 22.01 26.80
CA LEU A 812 28.47 23.24 26.48
C LEU A 812 27.24 23.44 27.40
N SER A 813 27.38 23.07 28.67
CA SER A 813 26.30 23.19 29.66
C SER A 813 26.10 24.62 30.19
N THR A 814 27.16 25.43 30.26
CA THR A 814 27.12 26.83 30.71
C THR A 814 26.94 27.81 29.55
N LYS A 815 26.46 29.03 29.86
CA LYS A 815 26.30 30.09 28.85
C LYS A 815 27.67 30.48 28.28
N GLU A 816 28.67 30.61 29.15
CA GLU A 816 30.03 31.03 28.82
C GLU A 816 30.68 30.03 27.86
N ALA A 817 30.61 28.73 28.16
CA ALA A 817 31.15 27.69 27.28
C ALA A 817 30.50 27.69 25.89
N ARG A 818 29.17 27.90 25.82
CA ARG A 818 28.47 28.06 24.53
C ARG A 818 28.93 29.30 23.77
N MET A 819 29.17 30.40 24.46
CA MET A 819 29.66 31.63 23.83
C MET A 819 31.10 31.48 23.33
N ASP A 820 31.96 30.81 24.09
CA ASP A 820 33.33 30.50 23.68
C ASP A 820 33.35 29.58 22.46
N TYR A 821 32.54 28.52 22.47
CA TYR A 821 32.37 27.66 21.30
C TYR A 821 31.88 28.43 20.07
N LEU A 822 30.91 29.35 20.22
CA LEU A 822 30.46 30.19 19.10
C LEU A 822 31.56 31.14 18.61
N ARG A 823 32.35 31.74 19.51
CA ARG A 823 33.49 32.59 19.13
C ARG A 823 34.51 31.80 18.33
N GLU A 824 34.89 30.63 18.82
CA GLU A 824 35.86 29.74 18.17
C GLU A 824 35.37 29.33 16.78
N ARG A 825 34.10 28.93 16.64
CA ARG A 825 33.52 28.57 15.35
C ARG A 825 33.47 29.73 14.36
N ILE A 826 33.18 30.95 14.82
CA ILE A 826 33.02 32.13 13.95
C ILE A 826 34.37 32.76 13.57
N PHE A 827 35.30 32.85 14.52
CA PHE A 827 36.56 33.59 14.35
C PHE A 827 37.79 32.68 14.17
N GLY A 828 37.70 31.39 14.49
CA GLY A 828 38.81 30.42 14.46
C GLY A 828 39.58 30.31 15.79
N GLU A 829 40.43 29.29 15.93
CA GLU A 829 41.32 29.13 17.10
C GLU A 829 42.43 30.21 17.09
N GLY A 830 42.25 31.24 17.92
CA GLY A 830 43.24 32.31 18.22
C GLY A 830 42.88 33.65 17.58
N LYS A 831 42.81 34.80 18.28
CA LYS A 831 43.29 35.18 19.61
C LYS A 831 42.28 36.17 20.20
N SER A 832 41.95 35.98 21.48
CA SER A 832 41.42 37.02 22.36
C SER A 832 42.29 38.27 22.34
#